data_AF-A0A9Q1RL46-F1
#
_entry.id   AF-A0A9Q1RL46-F1
#
_cell.length_a   1.000
_cell.length_b   1.000
_cell.length_c   1.000
_cell.angle_alpha   90.00
_cell.angle_beta   90.00
_cell.angle_gamma   90.00
#
_symmetry.space_group_name_H-M   'P 1'
#
loop_
_entity.id
_entity.type
_entity.pdbx_description
1 polymer ?
#
loop_
_entity_poly.entity_id
_entity_poly.type
_entity_poly.pdbx_seq_one_letter_code
_entity_poly.pdbx_strand_id
1 'polypeptide(L)'
;MPLKQALAVFLVALLVVNVVAESPYRFFEWNVTYGTIWPLGLPQQGILINGQFPGPDIISVTNDNVIINVFNNLDEPFLLSWNGIQNRRNSFEDGVWGTTCPIPPGKNFTYILQVKDQIGSFYYFPSTAFHKAAGGFGGFRILSRPGIPVPFDEPAGDFTVLIGDWYKSNHTYLKSILDRNHKLPFVDAIHINGHGPQGPNRASFIVDQGKTYRLRISNVGLEHSLNFRIEGHKMKLVEVEGTHTMQETYSSLDVHVGQTYSVLITADQTPKDYYIVVSNRFSSILLSTTGVLRYSNSNQEFTGPPPGGPTSEIGWSLNQARSIRTNLSASGPRPNPQGSYHYGMINTTRTIRLANSAGQVNGKQRYAVNSVSFVPTDTPLKLADYFKIGGFTPGNIPDAPPGGGIHLDTSVLQTDYRTFIEIVFENKEQIVQSWHLNGYAFWVLGMDGGKWTPASRDQYNLRDAVSRITTQVYPRSWTAIYIALDNVGMWNLRTEFWARQYLGQQLYMRGCCNLCSWSIDDKELKYVYHQDGQEYIQVLPTFSTLFSLGVTSQIEQLPGLQFDPRLLLHGQQYIEIYKLLPSHGCILNKASISGLHDKGKATVLEIEIVSYEKESGNALCMNRLAIYLRGAGGFSKSSQPYSYSSNRSNQSAFPKIPKSQPFAVFEECTHASQALLYRLSGDYNPLHSDPMFAQISG
;
A
#
# COMPACT_ATOMS: atom_id res chain seq x y z
N MET A 1 -7.30 31.93 45.14
CA MET A 1 -7.43 32.32 43.72
C MET A 1 -8.64 33.24 43.56
N PRO A 2 -8.50 34.42 42.93
CA PRO A 2 -9.64 35.29 42.64
C PRO A 2 -10.61 34.60 41.68
N LEU A 3 -11.92 34.74 41.93
CA LEU A 3 -13.03 34.08 41.22
C LEU A 3 -12.92 34.11 39.68
N LYS A 4 -12.30 35.16 39.12
CA LYS A 4 -12.04 35.31 37.68
C LYS A 4 -11.03 34.30 37.13
N GLN A 5 -10.01 33.92 37.90
CA GLN A 5 -9.04 32.89 37.49
C GLN A 5 -9.67 31.50 37.55
N ALA A 6 -10.52 31.23 38.53
CA ALA A 6 -11.26 29.96 38.61
C ALA A 6 -12.25 29.82 37.44
N LEU A 7 -12.96 30.89 37.07
CA LEU A 7 -13.88 30.89 35.92
C LEU A 7 -13.13 30.73 34.59
N ALA A 8 -11.96 31.36 34.43
CA ALA A 8 -11.13 31.21 33.24
C ALA A 8 -10.56 29.79 33.12
N VAL A 9 -10.09 29.19 34.21
CA VAL A 9 -9.64 27.79 34.24
C VAL A 9 -10.80 26.83 33.94
N PHE A 10 -12.00 27.10 34.47
CA PHE A 10 -13.20 26.30 34.20
C PHE A 10 -13.67 26.42 32.74
N LEU A 11 -13.60 27.61 32.13
CA LEU A 11 -13.90 27.83 30.71
C LEU A 11 -12.85 27.19 29.79
N VAL A 12 -11.55 27.26 30.14
CA VAL A 12 -10.48 26.56 29.42
C VAL A 12 -10.63 25.05 29.56
N ALA A 13 -10.98 24.53 30.74
CA ALA A 13 -11.29 23.12 30.94
C ALA A 13 -12.52 22.68 30.13
N LEU A 14 -13.58 23.49 30.05
CA LEU A 14 -14.75 23.24 29.19
C LEU A 14 -14.42 23.25 27.69
N LEU A 15 -13.44 24.06 27.27
CA LEU A 15 -12.93 24.08 25.89
C LEU A 15 -12.08 22.83 25.57
N VAL A 16 -11.38 22.25 26.55
CA VAL A 16 -10.59 21.02 26.37
C VAL A 16 -11.49 19.77 26.32
N VAL A 17 -12.66 19.78 26.97
CA VAL A 17 -13.58 18.62 27.02
C VAL A 17 -14.34 18.37 25.70
N ASN A 18 -14.37 19.32 24.76
CA ASN A 18 -15.15 19.20 23.52
C ASN A 18 -14.30 19.00 22.24
N VAL A 19 -12.99 18.79 22.35
CA VAL A 19 -12.18 18.46 21.17
C VAL A 19 -12.32 16.96 20.90
N VAL A 20 -13.34 16.59 20.13
CA VAL A 20 -13.39 15.28 19.46
C VAL A 20 -12.32 15.32 18.37
N ALA A 21 -11.08 14.95 18.72
CA ALA A 21 -9.94 14.90 17.79
C ALA A 21 -10.00 13.70 16.83
N GLU A 22 -11.07 12.92 16.88
CA GLU A 22 -11.22 11.68 16.15
C GLU A 22 -11.99 11.86 14.84
N SER A 23 -11.61 11.08 13.83
CA SER A 23 -12.31 11.01 12.55
C SER A 23 -13.77 10.56 12.71
N PRO A 24 -14.72 11.08 11.90
CA PRO A 24 -16.12 10.65 11.95
C PRO A 24 -16.28 9.16 11.67
N TYR A 25 -17.25 8.53 12.33
CA TYR A 25 -17.61 7.14 12.11
C TYR A 25 -18.89 7.00 11.28
N ARG A 26 -18.91 6.04 10.35
CA ARG A 26 -20.07 5.62 9.58
C ARG A 26 -20.37 4.17 9.91
N PHE A 27 -21.57 3.90 10.41
CA PHE A 27 -21.98 2.56 10.82
C PHE A 27 -22.98 1.99 9.81
N PHE A 28 -22.75 0.74 9.43
CA PHE A 28 -23.62 -0.02 8.55
C PHE A 28 -23.86 -1.40 9.16
N GLU A 29 -25.12 -1.84 9.15
CA GLU A 29 -25.50 -3.20 9.53
C GLU A 29 -26.03 -3.93 8.30
N TRP A 30 -25.35 -5.01 7.92
CA TRP A 30 -25.61 -5.73 6.69
C TRP A 30 -26.01 -7.17 6.98
N ASN A 31 -27.24 -7.51 6.62
CA ASN A 31 -27.74 -8.88 6.59
C ASN A 31 -27.51 -9.47 5.20
N VAL A 32 -26.65 -10.48 5.13
CA VAL A 32 -26.32 -11.19 3.89
C VAL A 32 -27.17 -12.45 3.81
N THR A 33 -28.02 -12.55 2.79
CA THR A 33 -28.99 -13.65 2.63
C THR A 33 -29.02 -14.13 1.18
N TYR A 34 -29.34 -15.40 0.95
CA TYR A 34 -29.83 -15.82 -0.36
C TYR A 34 -31.24 -15.29 -0.59
N GLY A 35 -31.51 -14.84 -1.80
CA GLY A 35 -32.84 -14.43 -2.24
C GLY A 35 -32.99 -14.56 -3.75
N THR A 36 -34.19 -14.30 -4.25
CA THR A 36 -34.46 -14.32 -5.69
C THR A 36 -34.07 -12.96 -6.31
N ILE A 37 -33.31 -13.02 -7.41
CA ILE A 37 -32.92 -11.88 -8.25
C ILE A 37 -33.32 -12.14 -9.70
N TRP A 38 -33.47 -11.08 -10.50
CA TRP A 38 -33.88 -11.17 -11.91
C TRP A 38 -32.88 -10.50 -12.86
N PRO A 39 -31.58 -10.86 -12.80
CA PRO A 39 -30.54 -10.19 -13.56
C PRO A 39 -30.80 -10.21 -15.07
N LEU A 40 -31.35 -11.32 -15.58
CA LEU A 40 -31.63 -11.52 -17.00
C LEU A 40 -33.13 -11.74 -17.27
N GLY A 41 -34.00 -11.27 -16.38
CA GLY A 41 -35.45 -11.45 -16.46
C GLY A 41 -35.97 -12.83 -16.08
N LEU A 42 -35.06 -13.77 -15.76
CA LEU A 42 -35.39 -15.06 -15.18
C LEU A 42 -35.06 -15.06 -13.68
N PRO A 43 -35.92 -15.64 -12.83
CA PRO A 43 -35.65 -15.76 -11.41
C PRO A 43 -34.43 -16.67 -11.18
N GLN A 44 -33.46 -16.17 -10.43
CA GLN A 44 -32.26 -16.89 -10.03
C GLN A 44 -32.00 -16.66 -8.53
N GLN A 45 -31.44 -17.64 -7.84
CA GLN A 45 -30.93 -17.43 -6.49
C GLN A 45 -29.64 -16.58 -6.55
N GLY A 46 -29.63 -15.45 -5.85
CA GLY A 46 -28.48 -14.56 -5.71
C GLY A 46 -28.24 -14.18 -4.25
N ILE A 47 -27.12 -13.51 -4.01
CA ILE A 47 -26.77 -12.96 -2.70
C ILE A 47 -27.31 -11.52 -2.63
N LEU A 48 -28.15 -11.29 -1.63
CA LEU A 48 -28.72 -9.99 -1.29
C LEU A 48 -28.00 -9.43 -0.06
N ILE A 49 -27.82 -8.11 -0.03
CA ILE A 49 -27.40 -7.37 1.17
C ILE A 49 -28.56 -6.47 1.58
N ASN A 50 -29.08 -6.67 2.79
CA ASN A 50 -30.29 -5.99 3.27
C ASN A 50 -31.48 -6.12 2.29
N GLY A 51 -31.62 -7.30 1.67
CA GLY A 51 -32.68 -7.57 0.69
C GLY A 51 -32.48 -6.90 -0.68
N GLN A 52 -31.33 -6.27 -0.94
CA GLN A 52 -31.07 -5.53 -2.18
C GLN A 52 -30.10 -6.28 -3.11
N PHE A 53 -30.37 -6.19 -4.41
CA PHE A 53 -29.46 -6.53 -5.50
C PHE A 53 -29.60 -5.51 -6.65
N PRO A 54 -28.51 -4.84 -7.07
CA PRO A 54 -27.20 -4.79 -6.41
C PRO A 54 -27.27 -4.36 -4.94
N GLY A 55 -26.22 -4.62 -4.17
CA GLY A 55 -26.14 -4.23 -2.77
C GLY A 55 -26.14 -2.70 -2.58
N PRO A 56 -26.42 -2.23 -1.34
CA PRO A 56 -26.51 -0.80 -1.05
C PRO A 56 -25.18 -0.08 -1.25
N ASP A 57 -25.21 1.17 -1.72
CA ASP A 57 -24.02 1.98 -1.83
C ASP A 57 -23.47 2.36 -0.44
N ILE A 58 -22.16 2.23 -0.26
CA ILE A 58 -21.45 2.88 0.83
C ILE A 58 -21.08 4.28 0.36
N ILE A 59 -21.54 5.29 1.10
CA ILE A 59 -21.14 6.69 0.89
C ILE A 59 -20.39 7.14 2.14
N SER A 60 -19.10 7.44 1.97
CA SER A 60 -18.27 8.02 3.01
C SER A 60 -17.59 9.28 2.52
N VAL A 61 -17.06 10.06 3.45
CA VAL A 61 -16.18 11.18 3.16
C VAL A 61 -14.75 10.77 3.48
N THR A 62 -13.78 11.31 2.75
CA THR A 62 -12.37 11.13 3.06
C THR A 62 -12.10 11.39 4.56
N ASN A 63 -11.35 10.49 5.18
CA ASN A 63 -10.98 10.37 6.59
C ASN A 63 -12.04 9.79 7.51
N ASP A 64 -13.23 9.45 7.02
CA ASP A 64 -14.20 8.68 7.81
C ASP A 64 -13.62 7.30 8.17
N ASN A 65 -14.04 6.79 9.34
CA ASN A 65 -13.93 5.39 9.71
C ASN A 65 -15.25 4.70 9.33
N VAL A 66 -15.18 3.67 8.49
CA VAL A 66 -16.35 2.95 7.98
C VAL A 66 -16.44 1.61 8.70
N ILE A 67 -17.46 1.46 9.53
CA ILE A 67 -17.71 0.30 10.38
C ILE A 67 -18.90 -0.47 9.80
N ILE A 68 -18.66 -1.70 9.37
CA ILE A 68 -19.66 -2.52 8.68
C ILE A 68 -19.80 -3.84 9.42
N ASN A 69 -20.88 -4.01 10.18
CA ASN A 69 -21.20 -5.26 10.83
C ASN A 69 -21.96 -6.17 9.85
N VAL A 70 -21.31 -7.25 9.41
CA VAL A 70 -21.82 -8.17 8.41
C VAL A 70 -22.32 -9.43 9.08
N PHE A 71 -23.63 -9.65 9.06
CA PHE A 71 -24.28 -10.88 9.51
C PHE A 71 -24.38 -11.86 8.35
N ASN A 72 -23.69 -13.00 8.46
CA ASN A 72 -23.76 -14.05 7.46
C ASN A 72 -24.96 -14.97 7.75
N ASN A 73 -26.06 -14.77 7.04
CA ASN A 73 -27.25 -15.64 7.08
C ASN A 73 -27.30 -16.59 5.86
N LEU A 74 -26.18 -16.80 5.18
CA LEU A 74 -26.02 -17.89 4.20
C LEU A 74 -25.76 -19.21 4.93
N ASP A 75 -25.92 -20.32 4.22
CA ASP A 75 -25.53 -21.67 4.68
C ASP A 75 -24.06 -22.01 4.36
N GLU A 76 -23.29 -21.05 3.84
CA GLU A 76 -21.87 -21.16 3.49
C GLU A 76 -21.02 -20.07 4.17
N PRO A 77 -19.71 -20.29 4.41
CA PRO A 77 -18.82 -19.25 4.91
C PRO A 77 -18.66 -18.09 3.92
N PHE A 78 -18.58 -16.85 4.42
CA PHE A 78 -18.68 -15.64 3.59
C PHE A 78 -17.59 -14.61 3.91
N LEU A 79 -17.11 -13.90 2.89
CA LEU A 79 -16.24 -12.71 3.01
C LEU A 79 -16.62 -11.67 1.97
N LEU A 80 -16.43 -10.40 2.31
CA LEU A 80 -16.50 -9.27 1.39
C LEU A 80 -15.10 -8.67 1.22
N SER A 81 -14.71 -8.39 -0.03
CA SER A 81 -13.54 -7.58 -0.32
C SER A 81 -13.94 -6.20 -0.84
N TRP A 82 -13.11 -5.22 -0.53
CA TRP A 82 -13.34 -3.78 -0.76
C TRP A 82 -12.43 -3.32 -1.89
N ASN A 83 -12.85 -3.51 -3.14
CA ASN A 83 -12.00 -3.30 -4.31
C ASN A 83 -11.46 -1.86 -4.36
N GLY A 84 -10.17 -1.70 -4.05
CA GLY A 84 -9.48 -0.40 -4.07
C GLY A 84 -9.36 0.32 -2.74
N ILE A 85 -9.96 -0.18 -1.67
CA ILE A 85 -9.72 0.37 -0.33
C ILE A 85 -8.35 -0.09 0.14
N GLN A 86 -7.48 0.85 0.52
CA GLN A 86 -6.09 0.57 0.84
C GLN A 86 -5.90 -0.06 2.23
N ASN A 87 -6.89 0.08 3.12
CA ASN A 87 -6.85 -0.51 4.47
C ASN A 87 -5.49 -0.30 5.16
N ARG A 88 -4.97 0.94 5.16
CA ARG A 88 -3.55 1.19 5.49
C ARG A 88 -3.16 0.58 6.84
N ARG A 89 -2.14 -0.28 6.81
CA ARG A 89 -1.58 -1.08 7.90
C ARG A 89 -2.54 -2.09 8.53
N ASN A 90 -3.72 -2.29 7.94
CA ASN A 90 -4.75 -3.17 8.48
C ASN A 90 -5.27 -4.15 7.41
N SER A 91 -4.38 -5.02 6.93
CA SER A 91 -4.75 -6.09 5.98
C SER A 91 -5.75 -7.10 6.56
N PHE A 92 -5.99 -7.12 7.87
CA PHE A 92 -7.02 -7.98 8.49
C PHE A 92 -8.44 -7.68 8.01
N GLU A 93 -8.67 -6.48 7.46
CA GLU A 93 -9.98 -6.02 6.98
C GLU A 93 -10.16 -6.19 5.47
N ASP A 94 -9.15 -6.72 4.78
CA ASP A 94 -9.12 -6.82 3.32
C ASP A 94 -10.16 -7.82 2.77
N GLY A 95 -10.55 -8.77 3.62
CA GLY A 95 -11.67 -9.67 3.38
C GLY A 95 -11.46 -10.58 2.17
N VAL A 96 -10.26 -11.15 2.05
CA VAL A 96 -9.93 -12.24 1.13
C VAL A 96 -9.37 -13.41 1.92
N TRP A 97 -9.41 -14.62 1.36
CA TRP A 97 -9.04 -15.85 2.09
C TRP A 97 -7.66 -15.79 2.77
N GLY A 98 -6.66 -15.17 2.14
CA GLY A 98 -5.32 -15.09 2.71
C GLY A 98 -5.16 -14.04 3.81
N THR A 99 -6.17 -13.19 4.07
CA THR A 99 -6.08 -12.16 5.11
C THR A 99 -7.03 -12.38 6.28
N THR A 100 -8.22 -12.91 6.02
CA THR A 100 -9.33 -12.98 6.97
C THR A 100 -9.95 -14.38 6.96
N CYS A 101 -10.30 -14.93 8.12
CA CYS A 101 -11.11 -16.15 8.18
C CYS A 101 -12.52 -15.84 7.68
N PRO A 102 -13.13 -16.68 6.81
CA PRO A 102 -14.52 -16.51 6.42
C PRO A 102 -15.49 -16.51 7.61
N ILE A 103 -16.49 -15.62 7.54
CA ILE A 103 -17.55 -15.51 8.55
C ILE A 103 -18.38 -16.79 8.48
N PRO A 104 -18.46 -17.61 9.54
CA PRO A 104 -19.26 -18.82 9.51
C PRO A 104 -20.77 -18.53 9.38
N PRO A 105 -21.57 -19.49 8.86
CA PRO A 105 -23.02 -19.39 8.87
C PRO A 105 -23.59 -19.03 10.25
N GLY A 106 -24.53 -18.09 10.29
CA GLY A 106 -25.18 -17.61 11.52
C GLY A 106 -24.28 -16.79 12.45
N LYS A 107 -23.09 -16.39 11.99
CA LYS A 107 -22.15 -15.51 12.72
C LYS A 107 -22.06 -14.15 12.04
N ASN A 108 -21.40 -13.22 12.72
CA ASN A 108 -21.10 -11.91 12.18
C ASN A 108 -19.61 -11.58 12.31
N PHE A 109 -19.20 -10.56 11.55
CA PHE A 109 -17.90 -9.93 11.67
C PHE A 109 -18.05 -8.45 11.36
N THR A 110 -17.37 -7.62 12.14
CA THR A 110 -17.37 -6.16 11.95
C THR A 110 -16.11 -5.75 11.23
N TYR A 111 -16.24 -5.32 9.98
CA TYR A 111 -15.16 -4.70 9.23
C TYR A 111 -14.93 -3.27 9.71
N ILE A 112 -13.67 -2.91 9.97
CA ILE A 112 -13.26 -1.58 10.44
C ILE A 112 -12.35 -0.94 9.39
N LEU A 113 -12.95 -0.29 8.41
CA LEU A 113 -12.23 0.28 7.26
C LEU A 113 -11.84 1.72 7.53
N GLN A 114 -10.56 2.04 7.36
CA GLN A 114 -10.08 3.42 7.39
C GLN A 114 -9.80 3.90 5.97
N VAL A 115 -10.70 4.73 5.43
CA VAL A 115 -10.52 5.27 4.07
C VAL A 115 -9.46 6.37 4.01
N LYS A 116 -9.14 6.98 5.16
CA LYS A 116 -8.07 7.99 5.32
C LYS A 116 -8.14 9.04 4.20
N ASP A 117 -7.06 9.28 3.47
CA ASP A 117 -6.97 10.29 2.43
C ASP A 117 -7.41 9.79 1.04
N GLN A 118 -8.08 8.64 0.94
CA GLN A 118 -8.70 8.24 -0.31
C GLN A 118 -9.92 9.11 -0.63
N ILE A 119 -10.16 9.30 -1.92
CA ILE A 119 -11.39 9.81 -2.53
C ILE A 119 -11.62 8.99 -3.81
N GLY A 120 -12.82 9.06 -4.38
CA GLY A 120 -13.10 8.47 -5.68
C GLY A 120 -14.19 7.41 -5.65
N SER A 121 -14.10 6.51 -6.62
CA SER A 121 -15.12 5.51 -6.91
C SER A 121 -14.54 4.12 -6.83
N PHE A 122 -15.13 3.30 -5.97
CA PHE A 122 -14.73 1.93 -5.66
C PHE A 122 -15.99 1.07 -5.61
N TYR A 123 -15.83 -0.22 -5.35
CA TYR A 123 -16.94 -1.13 -5.15
C TYR A 123 -16.54 -2.26 -4.20
N TYR A 124 -17.51 -2.99 -3.69
CA TYR A 124 -17.27 -4.17 -2.88
C TYR A 124 -17.93 -5.38 -3.52
N PHE A 125 -17.45 -6.59 -3.21
CA PHE A 125 -17.99 -7.83 -3.76
C PHE A 125 -17.64 -9.04 -2.88
N PRO A 126 -18.40 -10.15 -2.96
CA PRO A 126 -18.08 -11.38 -2.24
C PRO A 126 -16.82 -12.05 -2.81
N SER A 127 -15.85 -12.34 -1.94
CA SER A 127 -14.53 -12.83 -2.35
C SER A 127 -14.29 -14.32 -2.09
N THR A 128 -15.24 -15.00 -1.44
CA THR A 128 -15.11 -16.42 -1.06
C THR A 128 -15.69 -17.33 -2.13
N ALA A 129 -15.00 -18.45 -2.37
CA ALA A 129 -15.39 -19.48 -3.34
C ALA A 129 -15.73 -18.88 -4.72
N PHE A 130 -16.98 -18.99 -5.14
CA PHE A 130 -17.48 -18.41 -6.40
C PHE A 130 -18.63 -17.42 -6.17
N HIS A 131 -18.78 -16.89 -4.94
CA HIS A 131 -19.89 -16.02 -4.54
C HIS A 131 -20.01 -14.75 -5.39
N LYS A 132 -18.91 -14.21 -5.93
CA LYS A 132 -18.93 -13.08 -6.87
C LYS A 132 -19.91 -13.29 -8.04
N ALA A 133 -20.10 -14.54 -8.48
CA ALA A 133 -21.03 -14.91 -9.56
C ALA A 133 -22.51 -14.90 -9.14
N ALA A 134 -22.82 -14.79 -7.85
CA ALA A 134 -24.18 -14.73 -7.32
C ALA A 134 -24.63 -13.29 -7.00
N GLY A 135 -23.81 -12.27 -7.30
CA GLY A 135 -24.09 -10.89 -6.94
C GLY A 135 -23.43 -10.49 -5.62
N GLY A 136 -24.19 -9.87 -4.71
CA GLY A 136 -23.66 -9.34 -3.45
C GLY A 136 -22.65 -8.20 -3.60
N PHE A 137 -22.53 -7.60 -4.79
CA PHE A 137 -21.68 -6.44 -5.05
C PHE A 137 -22.47 -5.14 -4.94
N GLY A 138 -21.78 -4.04 -4.65
CA GLY A 138 -22.36 -2.69 -4.60
C GLY A 138 -21.29 -1.60 -4.67
N GLY A 139 -21.71 -0.34 -4.84
CA GLY A 139 -20.79 0.79 -4.95
C GLY A 139 -20.19 1.19 -3.61
N PHE A 140 -18.96 1.70 -3.66
CA PHE A 140 -18.28 2.33 -2.53
C PHE A 140 -17.74 3.69 -2.97
N ARG A 141 -18.38 4.77 -2.53
CA ARG A 141 -18.04 6.14 -2.91
C ARG A 141 -17.36 6.84 -1.75
N ILE A 142 -16.17 7.38 -2.00
CA ILE A 142 -15.47 8.23 -1.04
C ILE A 142 -15.45 9.66 -1.58
N LEU A 143 -16.20 10.53 -0.94
CA LEU A 143 -16.37 11.93 -1.31
C LEU A 143 -15.22 12.79 -0.75
N SER A 144 -14.93 13.89 -1.44
CA SER A 144 -14.06 14.95 -0.90
C SER A 144 -14.73 15.59 0.32
N ARG A 145 -13.94 16.23 1.20
CA ARG A 145 -14.53 16.99 2.32
C ARG A 145 -15.28 18.21 1.78
N PRO A 146 -16.38 18.62 2.43
CA PRO A 146 -17.00 19.90 2.13
C PRO A 146 -15.98 21.04 2.12
N GLY A 147 -16.03 21.90 1.09
CA GLY A 147 -15.12 23.02 0.92
C GLY A 147 -13.76 22.71 0.29
N ILE A 148 -13.41 21.43 0.08
CA ILE A 148 -12.24 21.06 -0.73
C ILE A 148 -12.68 20.91 -2.19
N PRO A 149 -12.28 21.82 -3.10
CA PRO A 149 -12.69 21.78 -4.49
C PRO A 149 -12.12 20.53 -5.19
N VAL A 150 -12.93 19.91 -6.03
CA VAL A 150 -12.49 18.92 -7.02
C VAL A 150 -12.26 19.63 -8.36
N PRO A 151 -11.45 19.08 -9.31
CA PRO A 151 -11.04 19.79 -10.52
C PRO A 151 -12.15 19.87 -11.60
N PHE A 152 -13.42 19.88 -11.21
CA PHE A 152 -14.59 20.00 -12.07
C PHE A 152 -15.77 20.57 -11.25
N ASP A 153 -16.73 21.18 -11.95
CA ASP A 153 -17.92 21.74 -11.31
C ASP A 153 -18.79 20.66 -10.66
N GLU A 154 -19.52 21.04 -9.62
CA GLU A 154 -20.45 20.14 -8.94
C GLU A 154 -21.54 19.64 -9.92
N PRO A 155 -21.66 18.32 -10.14
CA PRO A 155 -22.67 17.79 -11.05
C PRO A 155 -24.07 17.87 -10.41
N ALA A 156 -25.10 17.98 -11.24
CA ALA A 156 -26.50 17.99 -10.83
C ALA A 156 -26.97 16.64 -10.25
N GLY A 157 -26.22 15.56 -10.50
CA GLY A 157 -26.45 14.25 -9.91
C GLY A 157 -25.23 13.34 -10.08
N ASP A 158 -25.15 12.33 -9.22
CA ASP A 158 -24.03 11.39 -9.13
C ASP A 158 -24.56 9.95 -9.05
N PHE A 159 -24.33 9.16 -10.11
CA PHE A 159 -24.90 7.81 -10.27
C PHE A 159 -23.83 6.71 -10.19
N THR A 160 -24.12 5.64 -9.45
CA THR A 160 -23.37 4.38 -9.51
C THR A 160 -23.86 3.56 -10.71
N VAL A 161 -22.91 3.06 -11.51
CA VAL A 161 -23.16 2.24 -12.68
C VAL A 161 -22.29 0.97 -12.61
N LEU A 162 -22.86 -0.12 -12.13
CA LEU A 162 -22.21 -1.43 -12.01
C LEU A 162 -22.49 -2.26 -13.26
N ILE A 163 -21.46 -2.48 -14.07
CA ILE A 163 -21.53 -3.26 -15.29
C ILE A 163 -20.81 -4.60 -15.09
N GLY A 164 -21.27 -5.65 -15.75
CA GLY A 164 -20.66 -6.97 -15.58
C GLY A 164 -21.24 -8.01 -16.53
N ASP A 165 -20.46 -9.03 -16.81
CA ASP A 165 -20.94 -10.28 -17.42
C ASP A 165 -21.63 -11.16 -16.38
N TRP A 166 -22.59 -11.98 -16.83
CA TRP A 166 -23.45 -12.78 -15.96
C TRP A 166 -23.68 -14.18 -16.51
N TYR A 167 -23.76 -15.15 -15.59
CA TYR A 167 -24.16 -16.52 -15.88
C TYR A 167 -25.59 -16.77 -15.37
N LYS A 168 -26.43 -17.40 -16.18
CA LYS A 168 -27.75 -17.91 -15.77
C LYS A 168 -27.63 -19.01 -14.72
N SER A 169 -26.51 -19.73 -14.76
CA SER A 169 -26.21 -20.80 -13.80
C SER A 169 -25.87 -20.26 -12.43
N ASN A 170 -26.32 -20.96 -11.38
CA ASN A 170 -25.97 -20.66 -9.99
C ASN A 170 -24.45 -20.81 -9.75
N HIS A 171 -23.87 -19.95 -8.92
CA HIS A 171 -22.47 -19.98 -8.52
C HIS A 171 -21.99 -21.34 -7.98
N THR A 172 -22.82 -22.10 -7.26
CA THR A 172 -22.47 -23.46 -6.77
C THR A 172 -22.28 -24.44 -7.93
N TYR A 173 -23.12 -24.34 -8.96
CA TYR A 173 -22.99 -25.15 -10.16
C TYR A 173 -21.76 -24.75 -10.98
N LEU A 174 -21.51 -23.45 -11.16
CA LEU A 174 -20.30 -22.94 -11.84
C LEU A 174 -19.02 -23.43 -11.12
N LYS A 175 -19.00 -23.33 -9.80
CA LYS A 175 -17.92 -23.88 -8.96
C LYS A 175 -17.74 -25.37 -9.22
N SER A 176 -18.83 -26.14 -9.25
CA SER A 176 -18.77 -27.60 -9.50
C SER A 176 -18.21 -27.97 -10.88
N ILE A 177 -18.40 -27.12 -11.90
CA ILE A 177 -17.79 -27.31 -13.23
C ILE A 177 -16.27 -27.20 -13.11
N LEU A 178 -15.77 -26.16 -12.43
CA LEU A 178 -14.33 -25.96 -12.21
C LEU A 178 -13.72 -27.08 -11.36
N ASP A 179 -14.40 -27.49 -10.28
CA ASP A 179 -13.94 -28.55 -9.37
C ASP A 179 -13.83 -29.92 -10.09
N ARG A 180 -14.72 -30.17 -11.07
CA ARG A 180 -14.69 -31.34 -11.96
C ARG A 180 -13.75 -31.18 -13.15
N ASN A 181 -12.87 -30.17 -13.14
CA ASN A 181 -11.85 -29.96 -14.17
C ASN A 181 -12.42 -29.63 -15.56
N HIS A 182 -13.56 -28.96 -15.61
CA HIS A 182 -14.13 -28.45 -16.85
C HIS A 182 -13.97 -26.92 -16.92
N LYS A 183 -13.83 -26.40 -18.14
CA LYS A 183 -13.90 -24.95 -18.37
C LYS A 183 -15.34 -24.50 -18.21
N LEU A 184 -15.54 -23.30 -17.67
CA LEU A 184 -16.86 -22.68 -17.68
C LEU A 184 -17.36 -22.51 -19.12
N PRO A 185 -18.68 -22.59 -19.34
CA PRO A 185 -19.26 -22.18 -20.61
C PRO A 185 -18.99 -20.69 -20.85
N PHE A 186 -19.24 -20.22 -22.06
CA PHE A 186 -19.27 -18.79 -22.31
C PHE A 186 -20.37 -18.13 -21.47
N VAL A 187 -20.13 -16.90 -21.01
CA VAL A 187 -21.11 -16.11 -20.24
C VAL A 187 -22.41 -15.93 -21.02
N ASP A 188 -23.54 -15.84 -20.32
CA ASP A 188 -24.86 -15.80 -20.96
C ASP A 188 -25.26 -14.39 -21.40
N ALA A 189 -24.83 -13.35 -20.68
CA ALA A 189 -25.26 -11.98 -20.92
C ALA A 189 -24.36 -10.95 -20.20
N ILE A 190 -24.66 -9.66 -20.45
CA ILE A 190 -24.11 -8.50 -19.75
C ILE A 190 -25.27 -7.80 -19.01
N HIS A 191 -24.99 -7.19 -17.87
CA HIS A 191 -25.95 -6.37 -17.12
C HIS A 191 -25.45 -4.93 -16.88
N ILE A 192 -26.39 -4.02 -16.61
CA ILE A 192 -26.15 -2.69 -16.02
C ILE A 192 -26.99 -2.61 -14.75
N ASN A 193 -26.37 -2.40 -13.59
CA ASN A 193 -27.03 -2.38 -12.27
C ASN A 193 -27.95 -3.59 -12.03
N GLY A 194 -27.52 -4.79 -12.43
CA GLY A 194 -28.34 -6.00 -12.32
C GLY A 194 -29.47 -6.11 -13.35
N HIS A 195 -29.51 -5.27 -14.40
CA HIS A 195 -30.48 -5.37 -15.50
C HIS A 195 -29.82 -5.83 -16.80
N GLY A 196 -30.22 -7.00 -17.29
CA GLY A 196 -29.77 -7.60 -18.54
C GLY A 196 -30.73 -7.38 -19.72
N PRO A 197 -30.37 -7.86 -20.92
CA PRO A 197 -31.10 -7.55 -22.16
C PRO A 197 -32.49 -8.20 -22.23
N GLN A 198 -32.70 -9.28 -21.47
CA GLN A 198 -33.95 -10.04 -21.39
C GLN A 198 -34.76 -9.71 -20.11
N GLY A 199 -34.30 -8.72 -19.33
CA GLY A 199 -34.95 -8.28 -18.10
C GLY A 199 -36.30 -7.60 -18.33
N PRO A 200 -37.23 -7.65 -17.35
CA PRO A 200 -38.51 -6.93 -17.43
C PRO A 200 -38.30 -5.40 -17.44
N ASN A 201 -37.20 -4.94 -16.83
CA ASN A 201 -36.84 -3.53 -16.69
C ASN A 201 -35.39 -3.30 -17.12
N ARG A 202 -35.12 -2.11 -17.61
CA ARG A 202 -33.77 -1.60 -17.90
C ARG A 202 -33.29 -0.69 -16.79
N ALA A 203 -31.97 -0.61 -16.59
CA ALA A 203 -31.39 0.45 -15.76
C ALA A 203 -31.77 1.81 -16.35
N SER A 204 -32.26 2.73 -15.52
CA SER A 204 -32.73 4.05 -15.95
C SER A 204 -32.10 5.15 -15.11
N PHE A 205 -31.59 6.18 -15.79
CA PHE A 205 -30.99 7.37 -15.19
C PHE A 205 -31.72 8.59 -15.71
N ILE A 206 -32.40 9.31 -14.82
CA ILE A 206 -33.20 10.47 -15.17
C ILE A 206 -32.33 11.73 -15.09
N VAL A 207 -32.37 12.54 -16.13
CA VAL A 207 -31.57 13.76 -16.29
C VAL A 207 -32.43 14.93 -16.75
N ASP A 208 -32.07 16.13 -16.31
CA ASP A 208 -32.67 17.39 -16.73
C ASP A 208 -31.86 17.98 -17.87
N GLN A 209 -32.55 18.45 -18.90
CA GLN A 209 -31.91 19.04 -20.07
C GLN A 209 -31.00 20.22 -19.68
N GLY A 210 -29.80 20.26 -20.27
CA GLY A 210 -28.78 21.29 -20.06
C GLY A 210 -27.95 21.11 -18.77
N LYS A 211 -28.24 20.11 -17.94
CA LYS A 211 -27.47 19.81 -16.72
C LYS A 211 -26.37 18.78 -16.98
N THR A 212 -25.36 18.78 -16.12
CA THR A 212 -24.23 17.83 -16.17
C THR A 212 -24.32 16.85 -15.01
N TYR A 213 -24.12 15.57 -15.28
CA TYR A 213 -24.23 14.46 -14.32
C TYR A 213 -22.92 13.67 -14.29
N ARG A 214 -22.60 13.10 -13.12
CA ARG A 214 -21.48 12.17 -12.95
C ARG A 214 -21.96 10.74 -12.96
N LEU A 215 -21.33 9.89 -13.75
CA LEU A 215 -21.54 8.44 -13.77
C LEU A 215 -20.27 7.73 -13.31
N ARG A 216 -20.37 6.92 -12.26
CA ARG A 216 -19.28 6.11 -11.67
C ARG A 216 -19.43 4.67 -12.15
N ILE A 217 -18.66 4.32 -13.17
CA ILE A 217 -18.78 3.08 -13.93
C ILE A 217 -17.76 2.07 -13.41
N SER A 218 -18.23 1.02 -12.73
CA SER A 218 -17.40 -0.07 -12.21
C SER A 218 -17.70 -1.37 -12.94
N ASN A 219 -16.67 -2.05 -13.44
CA ASN A 219 -16.82 -3.40 -14.00
C ASN A 219 -16.66 -4.44 -12.89
N VAL A 220 -17.81 -4.93 -12.40
CA VAL A 220 -17.94 -5.91 -11.30
C VAL A 220 -18.04 -7.35 -11.79
N GLY A 221 -17.80 -7.57 -13.09
CA GLY A 221 -17.91 -8.87 -13.74
C GLY A 221 -16.90 -9.92 -13.27
N LEU A 222 -16.92 -11.05 -13.97
CA LEU A 222 -16.11 -12.24 -13.69
C LEU A 222 -14.97 -12.44 -14.70
N GLU A 223 -15.09 -11.92 -15.92
CA GLU A 223 -14.10 -12.19 -16.98
C GLU A 223 -13.92 -11.02 -17.96
N HIS A 224 -15.03 -10.49 -18.50
CA HIS A 224 -14.95 -9.70 -19.73
C HIS A 224 -14.53 -8.24 -19.51
N SER A 225 -13.74 -7.74 -20.46
CA SER A 225 -13.62 -6.30 -20.69
C SER A 225 -14.89 -5.81 -21.40
N LEU A 226 -15.41 -4.65 -20.98
CA LEU A 226 -16.68 -4.12 -21.46
C LEU A 226 -16.47 -2.74 -22.06
N ASN A 227 -17.18 -2.42 -23.15
CA ASN A 227 -17.23 -1.08 -23.72
C ASN A 227 -18.54 -0.41 -23.31
N PHE A 228 -18.43 0.76 -22.67
CA PHE A 228 -19.55 1.60 -22.24
C PHE A 228 -19.69 2.82 -23.16
N ARG A 229 -20.92 3.15 -23.56
CA ARG A 229 -21.23 4.34 -24.38
C ARG A 229 -22.66 4.80 -24.20
N ILE A 230 -22.92 6.05 -24.56
CA ILE A 230 -24.25 6.66 -24.52
C ILE A 230 -24.57 7.26 -25.88
N GLU A 231 -25.72 6.92 -26.43
CA GLU A 231 -26.20 7.45 -27.71
C GLU A 231 -26.24 8.99 -27.68
N GLY A 232 -25.59 9.63 -28.65
CA GLY A 232 -25.61 11.09 -28.79
C GLY A 232 -24.81 11.87 -27.75
N HIS A 233 -24.23 11.22 -26.74
CA HIS A 233 -23.56 11.91 -25.63
C HIS A 233 -22.08 11.54 -25.55
N LYS A 234 -21.23 12.56 -25.41
CA LYS A 234 -19.82 12.36 -25.10
C LYS A 234 -19.60 12.28 -23.59
N MET A 235 -18.57 11.57 -23.18
CA MET A 235 -18.20 11.36 -21.79
C MET A 235 -16.86 12.02 -21.50
N LYS A 236 -16.84 12.98 -20.58
CA LYS A 236 -15.60 13.61 -20.11
C LYS A 236 -15.05 12.82 -18.93
N LEU A 237 -13.90 12.18 -19.07
CA LEU A 237 -13.27 11.39 -18.02
C LEU A 237 -12.65 12.31 -16.96
N VAL A 238 -13.06 12.18 -15.70
CA VAL A 238 -12.62 13.06 -14.60
C VAL A 238 -11.94 12.35 -13.43
N GLU A 239 -12.15 11.04 -13.27
CA GLU A 239 -11.51 10.25 -12.21
C GLU A 239 -11.38 8.76 -12.60
N VAL A 240 -10.29 8.14 -12.15
CA VAL A 240 -9.96 6.71 -12.31
C VAL A 240 -9.51 6.18 -10.96
N GLU A 241 -10.31 5.31 -10.34
CA GLU A 241 -9.96 4.57 -9.10
C GLU A 241 -9.31 5.45 -8.00
N GLY A 242 -9.84 6.66 -7.82
CA GLY A 242 -9.41 7.66 -6.86
C GLY A 242 -8.46 8.75 -7.37
N THR A 243 -8.01 8.66 -8.62
CA THR A 243 -7.11 9.63 -9.23
C THR A 243 -7.85 10.56 -10.17
N HIS A 244 -7.77 11.88 -9.94
CA HIS A 244 -8.24 12.85 -10.92
C HIS A 244 -7.38 12.85 -12.19
N THR A 245 -8.05 12.85 -13.34
CA THR A 245 -7.39 12.74 -14.64
C THR A 245 -7.30 14.08 -15.35
N MET A 246 -6.34 14.19 -16.26
CA MET A 246 -6.42 15.15 -17.35
C MET A 246 -7.74 14.87 -18.11
N GLN A 247 -8.58 15.89 -18.22
CA GLN A 247 -9.97 15.71 -18.65
C GLN A 247 -10.06 15.54 -20.17
N GLU A 248 -10.00 14.28 -20.60
CA GLU A 248 -10.21 13.89 -21.98
C GLU A 248 -11.67 13.49 -22.22
N THR A 249 -12.12 13.63 -23.46
CA THR A 249 -13.52 13.34 -23.85
C THR A 249 -13.57 12.15 -24.79
N TYR A 250 -14.41 11.16 -24.47
CA TYR A 250 -14.56 9.92 -25.21
C TYR A 250 -16.01 9.71 -25.67
N SER A 251 -16.19 9.10 -26.83
CA SER A 251 -17.50 8.62 -27.30
C SER A 251 -17.87 7.25 -26.72
N SER A 252 -16.86 6.44 -26.36
CA SER A 252 -17.01 5.16 -25.68
C SER A 252 -15.79 4.89 -24.82
N LEU A 253 -15.93 4.05 -23.80
CA LEU A 253 -14.86 3.69 -22.87
C LEU A 253 -14.77 2.18 -22.71
N ASP A 254 -13.59 1.62 -22.98
CA ASP A 254 -13.28 0.27 -22.52
C ASP A 254 -12.98 0.28 -21.00
N VAL A 255 -13.74 -0.52 -20.25
CA VAL A 255 -13.65 -0.73 -18.80
C VAL A 255 -13.32 -2.21 -18.57
N HIS A 256 -12.08 -2.50 -18.18
CA HIS A 256 -11.64 -3.86 -17.92
C HIS A 256 -12.17 -4.36 -16.57
N VAL A 257 -12.35 -5.68 -16.43
CA VAL A 257 -12.86 -6.28 -15.19
C VAL A 257 -12.02 -5.84 -13.98
N GLY A 258 -12.69 -5.34 -12.95
CA GLY A 258 -12.07 -4.78 -11.76
C GLY A 258 -11.83 -3.27 -11.78
N GLN A 259 -11.96 -2.61 -12.94
CA GLN A 259 -11.71 -1.17 -13.05
C GLN A 259 -12.94 -0.32 -12.73
N THR A 260 -12.68 0.91 -12.28
CA THR A 260 -13.70 1.95 -12.12
C THR A 260 -13.30 3.27 -12.77
N TYR A 261 -14.23 3.92 -13.46
CA TYR A 261 -14.07 5.24 -14.07
C TYR A 261 -15.20 6.17 -13.63
N SER A 262 -14.93 7.46 -13.46
CA SER A 262 -15.95 8.50 -13.37
C SER A 262 -15.93 9.39 -14.59
N VAL A 263 -17.11 9.58 -15.18
CA VAL A 263 -17.29 10.48 -16.31
C VAL A 263 -18.35 11.53 -16.01
N LEU A 264 -18.18 12.71 -16.61
CA LEU A 264 -19.23 13.72 -16.69
C LEU A 264 -19.92 13.63 -18.05
N ILE A 265 -21.24 13.68 -18.03
CA ILE A 265 -22.09 13.78 -19.22
C ILE A 265 -22.99 15.00 -19.09
N THR A 266 -23.16 15.75 -20.17
CA THR A 266 -24.07 16.90 -20.21
C THR A 266 -25.29 16.52 -21.03
N ALA A 267 -26.49 16.71 -20.49
CA ALA A 267 -27.75 16.41 -21.15
C ALA A 267 -28.10 17.50 -22.19
N ASP A 268 -27.27 17.62 -23.23
CA ASP A 268 -27.30 18.69 -24.24
C ASP A 268 -28.12 18.34 -25.50
N GLN A 269 -28.58 17.10 -25.62
CA GLN A 269 -29.38 16.64 -26.75
C GLN A 269 -30.87 17.03 -26.66
N THR A 270 -31.60 16.81 -27.76
CA THR A 270 -33.07 17.00 -27.83
C THR A 270 -33.78 16.11 -26.80
N PRO A 271 -34.80 16.58 -26.07
CA PRO A 271 -35.46 15.78 -25.05
C PRO A 271 -36.10 14.49 -25.58
N LYS A 272 -35.53 13.32 -25.21
CA LYS A 272 -36.07 11.97 -25.43
C LYS A 272 -35.28 10.95 -24.58
N ASP A 273 -35.66 9.67 -24.67
CA ASP A 273 -34.87 8.56 -24.15
C ASP A 273 -33.68 8.23 -25.08
N TYR A 274 -32.49 8.10 -24.50
CA TYR A 274 -31.25 7.73 -25.18
C TYR A 274 -30.73 6.38 -24.67
N TYR A 275 -30.15 5.57 -25.57
CA TYR A 275 -29.54 4.31 -25.17
C TYR A 275 -28.24 4.54 -24.40
N ILE A 276 -28.13 3.91 -23.22
CA ILE A 276 -26.84 3.54 -22.64
C ILE A 276 -26.53 2.13 -23.13
N VAL A 277 -25.37 1.88 -23.71
CA VAL A 277 -25.02 0.57 -24.27
C VAL A 277 -23.75 0.04 -23.64
N VAL A 278 -23.79 -1.23 -23.25
CA VAL A 278 -22.63 -1.96 -22.75
C VAL A 278 -22.47 -3.24 -23.54
N SER A 279 -21.29 -3.44 -24.14
CA SER A 279 -20.99 -4.65 -24.92
C SER A 279 -19.64 -5.24 -24.54
N ASN A 280 -19.46 -6.55 -24.67
CA ASN A 280 -18.18 -7.18 -24.40
C ASN A 280 -17.13 -6.85 -25.48
N ARG A 281 -15.87 -6.97 -25.10
CA ARG A 281 -14.71 -6.73 -25.96
C ARG A 281 -13.88 -8.00 -26.09
N PHE A 282 -13.14 -8.08 -27.20
CA PHE A 282 -12.13 -9.12 -27.47
C PHE A 282 -12.67 -10.55 -27.47
N SER A 283 -13.92 -10.74 -27.87
CA SER A 283 -14.56 -12.05 -28.06
C SER A 283 -15.17 -12.16 -29.45
N SER A 284 -15.26 -13.38 -29.98
CA SER A 284 -15.99 -13.68 -31.22
C SER A 284 -17.50 -13.67 -31.03
N ILE A 285 -17.97 -13.92 -29.80
CA ILE A 285 -19.39 -13.85 -29.44
C ILE A 285 -19.67 -12.46 -28.88
N LEU A 286 -20.50 -11.69 -29.59
CA LEU A 286 -20.90 -10.35 -29.15
C LEU A 286 -22.11 -10.43 -28.22
N LEU A 287 -21.91 -10.00 -26.99
CA LEU A 287 -22.96 -9.74 -26.02
C LEU A 287 -23.13 -8.24 -25.84
N SER A 288 -24.38 -7.81 -25.67
CA SER A 288 -24.72 -6.40 -25.44
C SER A 288 -25.95 -6.30 -24.56
N THR A 289 -26.00 -5.25 -23.75
CA THR A 289 -27.20 -4.85 -22.99
C THR A 289 -27.41 -3.35 -23.08
N THR A 290 -28.64 -2.90 -22.79
CA THR A 290 -29.00 -1.48 -22.86
C THR A 290 -29.64 -0.98 -21.56
N GLY A 291 -29.28 0.24 -21.19
CA GLY A 291 -29.94 1.07 -20.21
C GLY A 291 -30.58 2.31 -20.87
N VAL A 292 -31.18 3.16 -20.05
CA VAL A 292 -31.92 4.34 -20.50
C VAL A 292 -31.37 5.58 -19.82
N LEU A 293 -30.94 6.57 -20.61
CA LEU A 293 -30.76 7.94 -20.16
C LEU A 293 -32.02 8.71 -20.52
N ARG A 294 -32.84 9.04 -19.52
CA ARG A 294 -34.18 9.63 -19.70
C ARG A 294 -34.17 11.11 -19.40
N TYR A 295 -34.56 11.91 -20.39
CA TYR A 295 -34.79 13.34 -20.18
C TYR A 295 -36.11 13.56 -19.44
N SER A 296 -36.06 14.23 -18.29
CA SER A 296 -37.22 14.45 -17.41
C SER A 296 -38.37 15.22 -18.08
N ASN A 297 -38.06 16.02 -19.10
CA ASN A 297 -39.01 16.83 -19.87
C ASN A 297 -39.50 16.16 -21.16
N SER A 298 -39.31 14.85 -21.34
CA SER A 298 -39.77 14.11 -22.53
C SER A 298 -40.41 12.77 -22.20
N ASN A 299 -41.40 12.41 -23.03
CA ASN A 299 -42.00 11.08 -23.07
C ASN A 299 -41.68 10.34 -24.38
N GLN A 300 -40.76 10.89 -25.19
CA GLN A 300 -40.39 10.27 -26.46
C GLN A 300 -39.41 9.12 -26.21
N GLU A 301 -39.75 7.94 -26.72
CA GLU A 301 -38.89 6.75 -26.64
C GLU A 301 -37.68 6.84 -27.60
N PHE A 302 -36.83 5.82 -27.56
CA PHE A 302 -35.65 5.68 -28.41
C PHE A 302 -35.95 5.88 -29.90
N THR A 303 -34.95 6.30 -30.66
CA THR A 303 -35.06 6.40 -32.13
C THR A 303 -34.04 5.48 -32.80
N GLY A 304 -34.51 4.44 -33.48
CA GLY A 304 -33.63 3.51 -34.21
C GLY A 304 -32.93 2.48 -33.30
N PRO A 305 -31.96 1.72 -33.87
CA PRO A 305 -31.21 0.71 -33.13
C PRO A 305 -30.16 1.32 -32.18
N PRO A 306 -29.78 0.62 -31.10
CA PRO A 306 -28.71 1.09 -30.21
C PRO A 306 -27.38 1.26 -30.97
N PRO A 307 -26.56 2.25 -30.62
CA PRO A 307 -25.30 2.50 -31.32
C PRO A 307 -24.34 1.31 -31.22
N GLY A 308 -23.69 1.00 -32.34
CA GLY A 308 -22.57 0.05 -32.39
C GLY A 308 -21.37 0.52 -31.55
N GLY A 309 -20.47 -0.40 -31.23
CA GLY A 309 -19.25 -0.10 -30.50
C GLY A 309 -18.09 -0.94 -31.00
N PRO A 310 -16.85 -0.62 -30.60
CA PRO A 310 -15.69 -1.39 -30.96
C PRO A 310 -15.85 -2.82 -30.40
N THR A 311 -15.41 -3.85 -31.14
CA THR A 311 -15.52 -5.27 -30.74
C THR A 311 -14.17 -5.94 -30.47
N SER A 312 -13.24 -5.91 -31.43
CA SER A 312 -11.95 -6.63 -31.37
C SER A 312 -10.70 -5.75 -31.49
N GLU A 313 -10.87 -4.43 -31.60
CA GLU A 313 -9.81 -3.45 -31.88
C GLU A 313 -8.93 -3.21 -30.64
N ILE A 314 -7.91 -4.07 -30.45
CA ILE A 314 -6.92 -3.97 -29.37
C ILE A 314 -6.14 -2.66 -29.43
N GLY A 315 -5.70 -2.24 -30.62
CA GLY A 315 -4.90 -1.02 -30.78
C GLY A 315 -5.64 0.24 -30.31
N TRP A 316 -6.96 0.31 -30.55
CA TRP A 316 -7.79 1.40 -30.05
C TRP A 316 -7.85 1.40 -28.51
N SER A 317 -8.08 0.23 -27.91
CA SER A 317 -8.15 0.08 -26.44
C SER A 317 -6.82 0.40 -25.76
N LEU A 318 -5.70 -0.07 -26.34
CA LEU A 318 -4.35 0.25 -25.89
C LEU A 318 -4.08 1.75 -25.91
N ASN A 319 -4.48 2.44 -27.00
CA ASN A 319 -4.32 3.88 -27.13
C ASN A 319 -5.22 4.65 -26.15
N GLN A 320 -6.45 4.18 -25.92
CA GLN A 320 -7.31 4.73 -24.87
C GLN A 320 -6.61 4.65 -23.52
N ALA A 321 -6.12 3.47 -23.13
CA ALA A 321 -5.43 3.28 -21.85
C ALA A 321 -4.19 4.17 -21.70
N ARG A 322 -3.38 4.33 -22.76
CA ARG A 322 -2.20 5.21 -22.76
C ARG A 322 -2.55 6.70 -22.70
N SER A 323 -3.73 7.10 -23.19
CA SER A 323 -4.17 8.51 -23.19
C SER A 323 -4.57 9.02 -21.81
N ILE A 324 -4.92 8.11 -20.88
CA ILE A 324 -5.40 8.44 -19.54
C ILE A 324 -4.20 8.81 -18.65
N ARG A 325 -4.17 10.07 -18.21
CA ARG A 325 -3.07 10.66 -17.43
C ARG A 325 -3.58 11.36 -16.19
N THR A 326 -2.76 11.41 -15.15
CA THR A 326 -3.08 12.11 -13.89
C THR A 326 -3.08 13.62 -14.11
N ASN A 327 -4.07 14.34 -13.55
CA ASN A 327 -4.02 15.78 -13.48
C ASN A 327 -3.09 16.22 -12.33
N LEU A 328 -1.85 16.57 -12.67
CA LEU A 328 -0.82 16.90 -11.68
C LEU A 328 -1.13 18.16 -10.84
N SER A 329 -1.99 19.06 -11.32
CA SER A 329 -2.37 20.27 -10.60
C SER A 329 -3.59 20.09 -9.70
N ALA A 330 -4.32 18.98 -9.83
CA ALA A 330 -5.46 18.71 -8.98
C ALA A 330 -4.97 18.45 -7.55
N SER A 331 -5.49 19.21 -6.58
CA SER A 331 -5.36 18.87 -5.17
C SER A 331 -6.46 17.89 -4.81
N GLY A 332 -6.08 16.73 -4.30
CA GLY A 332 -7.05 15.79 -3.73
C GLY A 332 -7.50 16.26 -2.33
N PRO A 333 -7.81 15.35 -1.40
CA PRO A 333 -8.14 15.72 -0.02
C PRO A 333 -6.91 16.18 0.78
N ARG A 334 -5.71 16.13 0.19
CA ARG A 334 -4.48 16.67 0.75
C ARG A 334 -4.27 18.09 0.21
N PRO A 335 -3.70 19.02 1.00
CA PRO A 335 -3.37 20.37 0.52
C PRO A 335 -2.43 20.37 -0.69
N ASN A 336 -1.60 19.33 -0.81
CA ASN A 336 -0.62 19.19 -1.88
C ASN A 336 -1.26 18.61 -3.14
N PRO A 337 -0.94 19.16 -4.33
CA PRO A 337 -1.34 18.61 -5.61
C PRO A 337 -0.94 17.15 -5.80
N GLN A 338 -1.69 16.40 -6.61
CA GLN A 338 -1.36 15.02 -6.97
C GLN A 338 0.03 14.88 -7.59
N GLY A 339 0.50 15.92 -8.29
CA GLY A 339 1.84 15.95 -8.88
C GLY A 339 2.99 16.24 -7.92
N SER A 340 2.74 16.48 -6.63
CA SER A 340 3.81 16.69 -5.63
C SER A 340 4.64 15.44 -5.35
N TYR A 341 4.13 14.24 -5.67
CA TYR A 341 4.89 13.00 -5.55
C TYR A 341 5.55 12.65 -6.88
N HIS A 342 6.84 12.93 -7.00
CA HIS A 342 7.62 12.72 -8.23
C HIS A 342 8.13 11.28 -8.36
N TYR A 343 7.20 10.35 -8.53
CA TYR A 343 7.48 8.91 -8.61
C TYR A 343 8.56 8.54 -9.64
N GLY A 344 8.64 9.27 -10.77
CA GLY A 344 9.61 9.02 -11.83
C GLY A 344 11.06 9.39 -11.51
N MET A 345 11.29 10.16 -10.44
CA MET A 345 12.64 10.52 -9.98
C MET A 345 13.17 9.56 -8.90
N ILE A 346 12.37 8.58 -8.48
CA ILE A 346 12.73 7.64 -7.42
C ILE A 346 13.36 6.40 -8.04
N ASN A 347 14.58 6.07 -7.61
CA ASN A 347 15.26 4.87 -8.06
C ASN A 347 14.52 3.61 -7.56
N THR A 348 14.30 2.67 -8.48
CA THR A 348 13.73 1.37 -8.13
C THR A 348 14.79 0.50 -7.46
N THR A 349 14.36 -0.22 -6.43
CA THR A 349 15.21 -1.13 -5.65
C THR A 349 15.18 -2.55 -6.22
N ARG A 350 14.11 -2.92 -6.93
CA ARG A 350 13.87 -4.26 -7.46
C ARG A 350 12.92 -4.19 -8.66
N THR A 351 13.19 -5.03 -9.67
CA THR A 351 12.28 -5.27 -10.79
C THR A 351 11.76 -6.70 -10.74
N ILE A 352 10.43 -6.85 -10.77
CA ILE A 352 9.74 -8.13 -10.69
C ILE A 352 8.94 -8.32 -11.96
N ARG A 353 9.17 -9.42 -12.68
CA ARG A 353 8.44 -9.80 -13.89
C ARG A 353 7.48 -10.94 -13.55
N LEU A 354 6.18 -10.69 -13.67
CA LEU A 354 5.11 -11.65 -13.35
C LEU A 354 4.42 -12.09 -14.64
N ALA A 355 4.67 -13.34 -15.06
CA ALA A 355 4.01 -13.93 -16.22
C ALA A 355 2.82 -14.79 -15.82
N ASN A 356 1.67 -14.58 -16.47
CA ASN A 356 0.55 -15.52 -16.40
C ASN A 356 0.80 -16.75 -17.26
N SER A 357 0.28 -17.88 -16.80
CA SER A 357 0.32 -19.15 -17.52
C SER A 357 -0.89 -20.01 -17.22
N ALA A 358 -1.27 -20.84 -18.18
CA ALA A 358 -2.33 -21.83 -18.08
C ALA A 358 -1.76 -23.21 -18.40
N GLY A 359 -2.17 -24.23 -17.66
CA GLY A 359 -1.69 -25.60 -17.86
C GLY A 359 -2.42 -26.58 -16.98
N GLN A 360 -1.89 -27.80 -16.86
CA GLN A 360 -2.45 -28.82 -15.99
C GLN A 360 -1.44 -29.26 -14.93
N VAL A 361 -1.94 -29.50 -13.71
CA VAL A 361 -1.19 -30.14 -12.63
C VAL A 361 -2.02 -31.33 -12.15
N ASN A 362 -1.44 -32.54 -12.18
CA ASN A 362 -2.13 -33.79 -11.84
C ASN A 362 -3.45 -33.98 -12.61
N GLY A 363 -3.41 -33.68 -13.92
CA GLY A 363 -4.58 -33.76 -14.81
C GLY A 363 -5.62 -32.64 -14.63
N LYS A 364 -5.47 -31.74 -13.64
CA LYS A 364 -6.39 -30.62 -13.38
C LYS A 364 -5.90 -29.31 -13.98
N GLN A 365 -6.78 -28.58 -14.67
CA GLN A 365 -6.56 -27.24 -15.17
C GLN A 365 -6.19 -26.31 -14.03
N ARG A 366 -5.08 -25.59 -14.22
CA ARG A 366 -4.55 -24.61 -13.29
C ARG A 366 -4.09 -23.37 -14.02
N TYR A 367 -4.05 -22.28 -13.29
CA TYR A 367 -3.47 -21.03 -13.74
C TYR A 367 -2.46 -20.57 -12.70
N ALA A 368 -1.40 -19.93 -13.17
CA ALA A 368 -0.23 -19.68 -12.36
C ALA A 368 0.43 -18.35 -12.69
N VAL A 369 1.12 -17.84 -11.67
CA VAL A 369 2.01 -16.67 -11.77
C VAL A 369 3.43 -17.16 -11.61
N ASN A 370 4.29 -16.92 -12.60
CA ASN A 370 5.67 -17.43 -12.62
C ASN A 370 5.77 -18.94 -12.33
N SER A 371 4.83 -19.71 -12.89
CA SER A 371 4.71 -21.18 -12.74
C SER A 371 4.20 -21.68 -11.38
N VAL A 372 3.90 -20.78 -10.43
CA VAL A 372 3.26 -21.14 -9.16
C VAL A 372 1.75 -20.92 -9.28
N SER A 373 0.97 -21.99 -9.11
CA SER A 373 -0.49 -21.94 -9.02
C SER A 373 -0.88 -21.94 -7.55
N PHE A 374 -1.46 -20.84 -7.09
CA PHE A 374 -1.79 -20.61 -5.69
C PHE A 374 -2.75 -21.67 -5.16
N VAL A 375 -2.40 -22.23 -4.00
CA VAL A 375 -3.32 -23.01 -3.17
C VAL A 375 -3.53 -22.30 -1.83
N PRO A 376 -4.79 -22.19 -1.35
CA PRO A 376 -5.05 -21.63 -0.05
C PRO A 376 -4.55 -22.55 1.07
N THR A 377 -4.05 -21.94 2.15
CA THR A 377 -3.75 -22.61 3.42
C THR A 377 -4.99 -22.66 4.32
N ASP A 378 -5.01 -23.60 5.27
CA ASP A 378 -6.10 -23.73 6.26
C ASP A 378 -6.18 -22.50 7.18
N THR A 379 -5.04 -21.88 7.48
CA THR A 379 -4.97 -20.61 8.20
C THR A 379 -4.68 -19.47 7.22
N PRO A 380 -5.46 -18.38 7.20
CA PRO A 380 -5.15 -17.19 6.41
C PRO A 380 -3.70 -16.73 6.60
N LEU A 381 -3.00 -16.45 5.51
CA LEU A 381 -1.59 -16.04 5.50
C LEU A 381 -1.29 -14.87 6.44
N LYS A 382 -2.18 -13.87 6.53
CA LYS A 382 -2.02 -12.74 7.45
C LYS A 382 -2.01 -13.18 8.92
N LEU A 383 -2.90 -14.11 9.28
CA LEU A 383 -2.97 -14.67 10.64
C LEU A 383 -1.77 -15.58 10.90
N ALA A 384 -1.42 -16.43 9.92
CA ALA A 384 -0.26 -17.30 10.03
C ALA A 384 1.04 -16.51 10.20
N ASP A 385 1.24 -15.43 9.43
CA ASP A 385 2.37 -14.52 9.56
C ASP A 385 2.39 -13.80 10.92
N TYR A 386 1.24 -13.26 11.35
CA TYR A 386 1.15 -12.51 12.61
C TYR A 386 1.38 -13.38 13.85
N PHE A 387 0.76 -14.57 13.89
CA PHE A 387 0.88 -15.51 15.01
C PHE A 387 2.07 -16.49 14.87
N LYS A 388 2.90 -16.33 13.83
CA LYS A 388 4.07 -17.19 13.54
C LYS A 388 3.70 -18.67 13.41
N ILE A 389 2.57 -18.95 12.79
CA ILE A 389 2.11 -20.30 12.47
C ILE A 389 2.77 -20.72 11.15
N GLY A 390 3.36 -21.92 11.13
CA GLY A 390 3.96 -22.48 9.91
C GLY A 390 2.91 -22.85 8.84
N GLY A 391 3.38 -23.42 7.73
CA GLY A 391 2.50 -23.90 6.64
C GLY A 391 2.59 -23.09 5.35
N PHE A 392 3.43 -22.05 5.31
CA PHE A 392 3.80 -21.36 4.07
C PHE A 392 5.25 -20.85 4.16
N THR A 393 5.86 -20.61 3.00
CA THR A 393 7.23 -20.11 2.88
C THR A 393 7.22 -18.73 2.23
N PRO A 394 7.56 -17.65 2.94
CA PRO A 394 7.74 -16.34 2.32
C PRO A 394 8.83 -16.36 1.25
N GLY A 395 8.62 -15.66 0.13
CA GLY A 395 9.62 -15.54 -0.94
C GLY A 395 9.72 -16.77 -1.85
N ASN A 396 8.73 -17.66 -1.85
CA ASN A 396 8.68 -18.86 -2.68
C ASN A 396 8.25 -18.62 -4.14
N ILE A 397 8.00 -17.37 -4.54
CA ILE A 397 7.75 -17.00 -5.94
C ILE A 397 8.95 -16.22 -6.51
N PRO A 398 9.49 -16.64 -7.66
CA PRO A 398 10.66 -15.98 -8.24
C PRO A 398 10.31 -14.63 -8.86
N ASP A 399 11.29 -13.72 -8.89
CA ASP A 399 11.14 -12.39 -9.50
C ASP A 399 11.04 -12.40 -11.02
N ALA A 400 11.39 -13.51 -11.65
CA ALA A 400 11.26 -13.67 -13.09
C ALA A 400 10.64 -15.02 -13.41
N PRO A 401 9.93 -15.15 -14.55
CA PRO A 401 9.35 -16.42 -14.95
C PRO A 401 10.47 -17.47 -15.13
N PRO A 402 10.46 -18.59 -14.39
CA PRO A 402 11.57 -19.55 -14.38
C PRO A 402 11.61 -20.44 -15.64
N GLY A 403 10.60 -20.37 -16.52
CA GLY A 403 10.50 -21.19 -17.73
C GLY A 403 10.12 -22.65 -17.50
N GLY A 404 9.76 -23.02 -16.25
CA GLY A 404 9.35 -24.36 -15.87
C GLY A 404 7.85 -24.65 -16.01
N GLY A 405 7.47 -25.89 -15.71
CA GLY A 405 6.07 -26.32 -15.64
C GLY A 405 5.34 -25.73 -14.42
N ILE A 406 4.01 -25.72 -14.48
CA ILE A 406 3.17 -25.25 -13.38
C ILE A 406 3.23 -26.25 -12.21
N HIS A 407 3.35 -25.74 -10.99
CA HIS A 407 3.22 -26.52 -9.76
C HIS A 407 2.31 -25.79 -8.75
N LEU A 408 1.81 -26.52 -7.76
CA LEU A 408 0.99 -25.97 -6.68
C LEU A 408 1.87 -25.51 -5.53
N ASP A 409 1.66 -24.29 -5.06
CA ASP A 409 2.25 -23.79 -3.81
C ASP A 409 1.46 -22.59 -3.28
N THR A 410 1.66 -22.19 -2.04
CA THR A 410 1.10 -20.98 -1.46
C THR A 410 2.02 -19.79 -1.76
N SER A 411 1.87 -19.19 -2.94
CA SER A 411 2.77 -18.12 -3.42
C SER A 411 2.72 -16.85 -2.57
N VAL A 412 3.85 -16.54 -1.94
CA VAL A 412 4.08 -15.31 -1.17
C VAL A 412 5.32 -14.59 -1.71
N LEU A 413 5.10 -13.42 -2.31
CA LEU A 413 6.17 -12.51 -2.70
C LEU A 413 6.61 -11.68 -1.49
N GLN A 414 7.84 -11.91 -1.04
CA GLN A 414 8.45 -11.11 0.03
C GLN A 414 8.85 -9.74 -0.52
N THR A 415 8.43 -8.67 0.17
CA THR A 415 8.86 -7.30 -0.14
C THR A 415 9.21 -6.51 1.11
N ASP A 416 10.08 -5.51 0.95
CA ASP A 416 10.58 -4.71 2.06
C ASP A 416 9.79 -3.40 2.20
N TYR A 417 9.44 -3.06 3.44
CA TYR A 417 8.73 -1.82 3.75
C TYR A 417 9.53 -0.57 3.32
N ARG A 418 8.83 0.39 2.72
CA ARG A 418 9.36 1.66 2.16
C ARG A 418 10.29 1.50 0.95
N THR A 419 10.33 0.33 0.34
CA THR A 419 10.98 0.20 -0.97
C THR A 419 10.10 0.71 -2.10
N PHE A 420 10.74 1.10 -3.19
CA PHE A 420 10.09 1.46 -4.44
C PHE A 420 10.47 0.41 -5.48
N ILE A 421 9.48 -0.27 -6.05
CA ILE A 421 9.74 -1.41 -6.95
C ILE A 421 8.99 -1.25 -8.27
N GLU A 422 9.50 -1.95 -9.27
CA GLU A 422 8.86 -2.12 -10.57
C GLU A 422 8.25 -3.51 -10.67
N ILE A 423 6.99 -3.58 -11.11
CA ILE A 423 6.35 -4.84 -11.49
C ILE A 423 6.00 -4.77 -12.97
N VAL A 424 6.45 -5.77 -13.74
CA VAL A 424 6.16 -5.95 -15.15
C VAL A 424 5.28 -7.19 -15.29
N PHE A 425 4.02 -6.99 -15.64
CA PHE A 425 3.12 -8.08 -15.98
C PHE A 425 3.34 -8.51 -17.43
N GLU A 426 3.52 -9.81 -17.67
CA GLU A 426 3.79 -10.39 -18.99
C GLU A 426 2.69 -11.36 -19.40
N ASN A 427 1.99 -11.05 -20.49
CA ASN A 427 0.91 -11.87 -20.99
C ASN A 427 1.29 -12.51 -22.33
N LYS A 428 1.56 -13.82 -22.30
CA LYS A 428 1.87 -14.63 -23.49
C LYS A 428 0.62 -15.22 -24.15
N GLU A 429 -0.54 -15.05 -23.54
CA GLU A 429 -1.79 -15.68 -23.98
C GLU A 429 -2.53 -14.83 -25.03
N GLN A 430 -3.64 -15.37 -25.56
CA GLN A 430 -4.49 -14.73 -26.57
C GLN A 430 -5.67 -13.94 -26.00
N ILE A 431 -5.74 -13.80 -24.68
CA ILE A 431 -6.81 -13.08 -23.99
C ILE A 431 -6.24 -11.90 -23.21
N VAL A 432 -7.05 -10.89 -22.94
CA VAL A 432 -6.68 -9.82 -22.00
C VAL A 432 -6.62 -10.38 -20.58
N GLN A 433 -5.58 -10.01 -19.83
CA GLN A 433 -5.52 -10.23 -18.39
C GLN A 433 -5.85 -8.93 -17.68
N SER A 434 -6.46 -9.02 -16.49
CA SER A 434 -6.64 -7.88 -15.59
C SER A 434 -6.01 -8.24 -14.25
N TRP A 435 -5.12 -7.39 -13.74
CA TRP A 435 -4.38 -7.56 -12.49
C TRP A 435 -4.80 -6.50 -11.48
N HIS A 436 -5.15 -6.94 -10.29
CA HIS A 436 -5.55 -6.10 -9.16
C HIS A 436 -4.66 -6.35 -7.96
N LEU A 437 -4.28 -5.27 -7.27
CA LEU A 437 -3.52 -5.32 -6.03
C LEU A 437 -4.29 -4.68 -4.88
N ASN A 438 -4.63 -5.49 -3.89
CA ASN A 438 -5.23 -4.99 -2.65
C ASN A 438 -4.23 -4.14 -1.86
N GLY A 439 -4.72 -3.18 -1.09
CA GLY A 439 -3.90 -2.38 -0.18
C GLY A 439 -3.07 -1.25 -0.81
N TYR A 440 -2.97 -1.21 -2.14
CA TYR A 440 -2.10 -0.28 -2.84
C TYR A 440 -2.76 0.35 -4.06
N ALA A 441 -2.33 1.56 -4.38
CA ALA A 441 -2.41 2.10 -5.73
C ALA A 441 -0.99 2.15 -6.34
N PHE A 442 -0.89 2.06 -7.66
CA PHE A 442 0.36 2.02 -8.41
C PHE A 442 0.27 2.89 -9.66
N TRP A 443 1.42 3.35 -10.16
CA TRP A 443 1.49 4.14 -11.40
C TRP A 443 1.69 3.21 -12.60
N VAL A 444 0.82 3.32 -13.61
CA VAL A 444 0.96 2.55 -14.87
C VAL A 444 1.86 3.30 -15.83
N LEU A 445 3.11 2.84 -15.94
CA LEU A 445 4.18 3.55 -16.64
C LEU A 445 4.12 3.36 -18.14
N GLY A 446 3.88 2.12 -18.57
CA GLY A 446 3.96 1.73 -19.97
C GLY A 446 3.28 0.39 -20.19
N MET A 447 2.84 0.19 -21.42
CA MET A 447 2.24 -1.05 -21.88
C MET A 447 2.47 -1.13 -23.38
N ASP A 448 2.88 -2.28 -23.92
CA ASP A 448 3.07 -2.45 -25.36
C ASP A 448 2.98 -3.93 -25.79
N GLY A 449 2.84 -4.14 -27.10
CA GLY A 449 2.94 -5.46 -27.71
C GLY A 449 4.34 -6.07 -27.61
N GLY A 450 4.40 -7.40 -27.66
CA GLY A 450 5.65 -8.15 -27.64
C GLY A 450 6.17 -8.45 -26.23
N LYS A 451 7.46 -8.76 -26.16
CA LYS A 451 8.14 -9.10 -24.90
C LYS A 451 8.77 -7.85 -24.30
N TRP A 452 8.55 -7.63 -23.02
CA TRP A 452 9.24 -6.57 -22.29
C TRP A 452 10.75 -6.81 -22.26
N THR A 453 11.52 -5.76 -22.44
CA THR A 453 12.98 -5.75 -22.27
C THR A 453 13.39 -4.54 -21.44
N PRO A 454 14.60 -4.48 -20.87
CA PRO A 454 15.05 -3.28 -20.17
C PRO A 454 14.96 -1.98 -20.99
N ALA A 455 15.10 -2.04 -22.32
CA ALA A 455 14.96 -0.91 -23.23
C ALA A 455 13.51 -0.40 -23.35
N SER A 456 12.51 -1.22 -22.98
CA SER A 456 11.10 -0.80 -22.95
C SER A 456 10.84 0.36 -21.97
N ARG A 457 11.77 0.64 -21.04
CA ARG A 457 11.71 1.79 -20.13
C ARG A 457 11.77 3.13 -20.83
N ASP A 458 12.31 3.19 -22.06
CA ASP A 458 12.35 4.41 -22.86
C ASP A 458 10.93 4.91 -23.22
N GLN A 459 9.93 4.04 -23.13
CA GLN A 459 8.53 4.37 -23.39
C GLN A 459 7.74 4.75 -22.12
N TYR A 460 8.38 4.71 -20.95
CA TYR A 460 7.67 4.93 -19.69
C TYR A 460 7.22 6.37 -19.51
N ASN A 461 5.98 6.53 -19.09
CA ASN A 461 5.48 7.78 -18.56
C ASN A 461 5.93 7.96 -17.10
N LEU A 462 7.03 8.68 -16.92
CA LEU A 462 7.61 8.98 -15.60
C LEU A 462 7.16 10.33 -15.02
N ARG A 463 6.16 10.97 -15.63
CA ARG A 463 5.69 12.30 -15.22
C ARG A 463 4.24 12.31 -14.73
N ASP A 464 3.31 11.85 -15.55
CA ASP A 464 1.87 11.98 -15.32
C ASP A 464 1.08 10.68 -15.55
N ALA A 465 1.73 9.52 -15.34
CA ALA A 465 1.09 8.22 -15.35
C ALA A 465 -0.10 8.20 -14.39
N VAL A 466 -1.18 7.54 -14.82
CA VAL A 466 -2.36 7.35 -13.98
C VAL A 466 -2.01 6.44 -12.78
N SER A 467 -2.32 6.91 -11.57
CA SER A 467 -2.28 6.07 -10.37
C SER A 467 -3.60 5.32 -10.23
N ARG A 468 -3.55 4.00 -10.05
CA ARG A 468 -4.73 3.15 -10.03
C ARG A 468 -4.49 1.82 -9.30
N ILE A 469 -5.51 0.97 -9.20
CA ILE A 469 -5.47 -0.29 -8.41
C ILE A 469 -5.60 -1.55 -9.28
N THR A 470 -6.12 -1.41 -10.50
CA THR A 470 -6.34 -2.50 -11.44
C THR A 470 -5.81 -2.13 -12.83
N THR A 471 -4.97 -2.96 -13.44
CA THR A 471 -4.46 -2.73 -14.80
C THR A 471 -4.61 -3.95 -15.69
N GLN A 472 -4.93 -3.71 -16.96
CA GLN A 472 -5.02 -4.73 -17.99
C GLN A 472 -3.65 -5.04 -18.60
N VAL A 473 -3.49 -6.24 -19.15
CA VAL A 473 -2.36 -6.66 -19.99
C VAL A 473 -2.93 -7.32 -21.23
N TYR A 474 -2.72 -6.69 -22.39
CA TYR A 474 -3.26 -7.15 -23.66
C TYR A 474 -2.65 -8.49 -24.13
N PRO A 475 -3.28 -9.19 -25.10
CA PRO A 475 -2.74 -10.41 -25.67
C PRO A 475 -1.33 -10.23 -26.26
N ARG A 476 -0.40 -11.15 -25.93
CA ARG A 476 1.01 -11.08 -26.37
C ARG A 476 1.68 -9.73 -26.06
N SER A 477 1.42 -9.18 -24.88
CA SER A 477 1.87 -7.85 -24.46
C SER A 477 2.44 -7.86 -23.05
N TRP A 478 2.93 -6.69 -22.63
CA TRP A 478 3.36 -6.42 -21.27
C TRP A 478 2.73 -5.13 -20.73
N THR A 479 2.72 -4.97 -19.42
CA THR A 479 2.37 -3.71 -18.74
C THR A 479 3.24 -3.55 -17.51
N ALA A 480 3.87 -2.38 -17.37
CA ALA A 480 4.78 -2.07 -16.28
C ALA A 480 4.19 -1.04 -15.33
N ILE A 481 4.38 -1.26 -14.03
CA ILE A 481 3.93 -0.39 -12.96
C ILE A 481 5.07 -0.05 -12.01
N TYR A 482 5.00 1.14 -11.40
CA TYR A 482 5.75 1.46 -10.19
C TYR A 482 4.83 1.47 -8.98
N ILE A 483 5.37 1.02 -7.86
CA ILE A 483 4.67 0.95 -6.59
C ILE A 483 5.59 1.32 -5.44
N ALA A 484 5.09 2.18 -4.55
CA ALA A 484 5.70 2.47 -3.27
C ALA A 484 5.15 1.51 -2.22
N LEU A 485 6.02 0.72 -1.60
CA LEU A 485 5.62 -0.31 -0.63
C LEU A 485 5.53 0.27 0.78
N ASP A 486 4.57 1.18 0.99
CA ASP A 486 4.35 1.92 2.23
C ASP A 486 3.22 1.36 3.11
N ASN A 487 2.69 0.17 2.78
CA ASN A 487 1.60 -0.46 3.48
C ASN A 487 1.97 -1.86 4.02
N VAL A 488 2.41 -1.91 5.28
CA VAL A 488 2.79 -3.16 5.96
C VAL A 488 1.60 -4.11 6.05
N GLY A 489 1.79 -5.36 5.68
CA GLY A 489 0.72 -6.35 5.69
C GLY A 489 0.90 -7.49 4.70
N MET A 490 -0.16 -8.28 4.57
CA MET A 490 -0.30 -9.34 3.58
C MET A 490 -1.36 -8.91 2.58
N TRP A 491 -0.99 -8.72 1.31
CA TRP A 491 -1.84 -8.08 0.31
C TRP A 491 -2.01 -8.96 -0.92
N ASN A 492 -3.23 -9.22 -1.34
CA ASN A 492 -3.48 -10.09 -2.49
C ASN A 492 -3.18 -9.37 -3.81
N LEU A 493 -2.35 -9.99 -4.65
CA LEU A 493 -2.16 -9.64 -6.06
C LEU A 493 -2.77 -10.75 -6.91
N ARG A 494 -3.83 -10.44 -7.64
CA ARG A 494 -4.61 -11.46 -8.37
C ARG A 494 -5.03 -11.00 -9.75
N THR A 495 -5.44 -11.97 -10.55
CA THR A 495 -6.28 -11.64 -11.69
C THR A 495 -7.72 -11.35 -11.26
N GLU A 496 -8.38 -10.41 -11.93
CA GLU A 496 -9.83 -10.18 -11.77
C GLU A 496 -10.68 -11.11 -12.65
N PHE A 497 -10.06 -11.98 -13.44
CA PHE A 497 -10.76 -13.12 -14.05
C PHE A 497 -11.02 -14.20 -12.98
N TRP A 498 -12.22 -14.22 -12.43
CA TRP A 498 -12.58 -14.97 -11.23
C TRP A 498 -12.36 -16.48 -11.34
N ALA A 499 -12.64 -17.10 -12.49
CA ALA A 499 -12.38 -18.53 -12.69
C ALA A 499 -10.87 -18.86 -12.63
N ARG A 500 -10.02 -17.97 -13.14
CA ARG A 500 -8.57 -18.13 -13.09
C ARG A 500 -8.01 -17.87 -11.69
N GLN A 501 -8.54 -16.88 -10.99
CA GLN A 501 -8.21 -16.63 -9.59
C GLN A 501 -8.56 -17.86 -8.72
N TYR A 502 -9.77 -18.41 -8.87
CA TYR A 502 -10.22 -19.61 -8.17
C TYR A 502 -9.31 -20.82 -8.43
N LEU A 503 -8.80 -20.94 -9.66
CA LEU A 503 -7.89 -22.01 -10.08
C LEU A 503 -6.40 -21.67 -9.91
N GLY A 504 -6.06 -20.62 -9.16
CA GLY A 504 -4.72 -20.38 -8.61
C GLY A 504 -3.93 -19.19 -9.21
N GLN A 505 -4.51 -18.38 -10.10
CA GLN A 505 -3.81 -17.21 -10.67
C GLN A 505 -3.82 -16.00 -9.71
N GLN A 506 -3.10 -16.15 -8.61
CA GLN A 506 -2.92 -15.12 -7.60
C GLN A 506 -1.64 -15.39 -6.80
N LEU A 507 -1.26 -14.41 -5.98
CA LEU A 507 -0.20 -14.50 -4.98
C LEU A 507 -0.47 -13.48 -3.88
N TYR A 508 0.30 -13.54 -2.80
CA TYR A 508 0.25 -12.51 -1.75
C TYR A 508 1.59 -11.78 -1.64
N MET A 509 1.53 -10.46 -1.56
CA MET A 509 2.66 -9.60 -1.27
C MET A 509 2.75 -9.40 0.24
N ARG A 510 3.86 -9.84 0.83
CA ARG A 510 4.17 -9.67 2.24
C ARG A 510 5.11 -8.48 2.40
N GLY A 511 4.53 -7.32 2.75
CA GLY A 511 5.29 -6.13 3.08
C GLY A 511 5.74 -6.19 4.54
N CYS A 512 6.98 -6.59 4.79
CA CYS A 512 7.55 -6.65 6.13
C CYS A 512 8.42 -5.44 6.43
N CYS A 513 8.32 -4.94 7.65
CA CYS A 513 9.33 -4.09 8.22
C CYS A 513 10.16 -4.95 9.18
N ASN A 514 11.37 -5.36 8.76
CA ASN A 514 12.28 -6.14 9.62
C ASN A 514 12.61 -5.42 10.93
N LEU A 515 12.39 -4.10 11.01
CA LEU A 515 12.58 -3.25 12.19
C LEU A 515 11.28 -3.00 12.99
N CYS A 516 10.09 -3.12 12.40
CA CYS A 516 8.85 -2.69 13.06
C CYS A 516 8.16 -3.78 13.88
N SER A 517 8.69 -5.02 13.89
CA SER A 517 8.23 -6.03 14.84
C SER A 517 8.65 -5.73 16.29
N TRP A 518 9.44 -4.67 16.53
CA TRP A 518 10.02 -4.37 17.84
C TRP A 518 9.69 -2.97 18.39
N SER A 519 9.17 -2.04 17.57
CA SER A 519 8.96 -0.65 17.99
C SER A 519 7.80 -0.40 18.99
N ILE A 520 7.16 -1.47 19.48
CA ILE A 520 6.07 -1.41 20.48
C ILE A 520 6.18 -2.57 21.49
N ASP A 521 7.39 -3.05 21.78
CA ASP A 521 7.59 -3.88 22.97
C ASP A 521 7.40 -2.97 24.20
N ASP A 522 6.54 -3.34 25.14
CA ASP A 522 6.34 -2.62 26.41
C ASP A 522 7.67 -2.41 27.17
N LYS A 523 8.64 -3.32 26.97
CA LYS A 523 9.99 -3.20 27.53
C LYS A 523 10.85 -2.14 26.83
N GLU A 524 10.54 -1.79 25.58
CA GLU A 524 11.29 -0.82 24.77
C GLU A 524 10.59 0.55 24.73
N LEU A 525 9.26 0.59 24.89
CA LEU A 525 8.46 1.81 24.92
C LEU A 525 9.02 2.83 25.92
N LYS A 526 9.47 2.38 27.09
CA LYS A 526 10.06 3.23 28.14
C LYS A 526 11.25 4.10 27.69
N TYR A 527 11.87 3.83 26.54
CA TYR A 527 12.96 4.66 25.98
C TYR A 527 12.49 5.71 24.95
N VAL A 528 11.24 5.60 24.48
CA VAL A 528 10.66 6.50 23.45
C VAL A 528 9.39 7.21 23.90
N TYR A 529 8.69 6.64 24.90
CA TYR A 529 7.43 7.13 25.45
C TYR A 529 7.19 6.54 26.85
N HIS A 530 6.73 7.37 27.79
CA HIS A 530 6.23 6.89 29.08
C HIS A 530 4.88 7.55 29.36
N GLN A 531 3.88 6.76 29.77
CA GLN A 531 2.50 7.23 30.01
C GLN A 531 2.42 8.35 31.05
N ASP A 532 3.34 8.33 32.03
CA ASP A 532 3.42 9.30 33.11
C ASP A 532 4.23 10.57 32.75
N GLY A 533 4.71 10.69 31.51
CA GLY A 533 5.39 11.88 30.98
C GLY A 533 6.88 11.72 30.70
N GLN A 534 7.48 12.76 30.09
CA GLN A 534 8.86 12.77 29.59
C GLN A 534 9.91 12.52 30.68
N GLU A 535 9.63 12.89 31.93
CA GLU A 535 10.51 12.70 33.09
C GLU A 535 10.75 11.22 33.44
N TYR A 536 9.86 10.31 33.00
CA TYR A 536 9.96 8.87 33.24
C TYR A 536 10.57 8.08 32.07
N ILE A 537 10.91 8.75 30.97
CA ILE A 537 11.61 8.10 29.85
C ILE A 537 13.00 7.66 30.32
N GLN A 538 13.32 6.39 30.09
CA GLN A 538 14.63 5.84 30.42
C GLN A 538 15.65 6.21 29.34
N VAL A 539 16.89 6.42 29.76
CA VAL A 539 18.01 6.71 28.85
C VAL A 539 18.91 5.49 28.76
N LEU A 540 19.31 5.12 27.54
CA LEU A 540 20.21 3.99 27.34
C LEU A 540 21.57 4.28 28.02
N PRO A 541 22.17 3.32 28.75
CA PRO A 541 23.48 3.50 29.37
C PRO A 541 24.57 3.98 28.38
N THR A 542 24.49 3.51 27.12
CA THR A 542 25.41 3.90 26.03
C THR A 542 25.32 5.38 25.64
N PHE A 543 24.26 6.09 26.02
CA PHE A 543 24.12 7.54 25.81
C PHE A 543 25.21 8.34 26.55
N SER A 544 25.80 7.77 27.61
CA SER A 544 26.90 8.42 28.34
C SER A 544 28.13 8.70 27.48
N THR A 545 28.28 8.01 26.33
CA THR A 545 29.38 8.23 25.39
C THR A 545 29.37 9.66 24.84
N LEU A 546 28.17 10.24 24.66
CA LEU A 546 28.00 11.59 24.14
C LEU A 546 28.43 12.68 25.13
N PHE A 547 28.46 12.40 26.45
CA PHE A 547 28.90 13.37 27.45
C PHE A 547 30.36 13.76 27.25
N SER A 548 31.15 12.90 26.60
CA SER A 548 32.56 13.15 26.31
C SER A 548 32.81 14.09 25.12
N LEU A 549 31.84 14.27 24.22
CA LEU A 549 32.02 14.99 22.94
C LEU A 549 32.48 16.44 23.16
N GLY A 550 31.89 17.16 24.11
CA GLY A 550 32.25 18.56 24.39
C GLY A 550 33.66 18.76 24.94
N VAL A 551 34.30 17.71 25.48
CA VAL A 551 35.69 17.77 25.96
C VAL A 551 36.66 17.56 24.80
N THR A 552 36.29 16.75 23.80
CA THR A 552 37.16 16.47 22.65
C THR A 552 37.47 17.72 21.82
N SER A 553 36.52 18.65 21.71
CA SER A 553 36.74 19.94 21.03
C SER A 553 37.68 20.89 21.79
N GLN A 554 37.96 20.64 23.07
CA GLN A 554 38.88 21.46 23.88
C GLN A 554 40.32 20.95 23.84
N ILE A 555 40.57 19.78 23.23
CA ILE A 555 41.90 19.17 23.15
C ILE A 555 42.86 20.03 22.33
N GLU A 556 42.37 20.71 21.30
CA GLU A 556 43.16 21.66 20.48
C GLU A 556 43.71 22.84 21.31
N GLN A 557 43.12 23.11 22.47
CA GLN A 557 43.52 24.20 23.36
C GLN A 557 44.58 23.77 24.39
N LEU A 558 44.98 22.49 24.40
CA LEU A 558 45.98 21.99 25.33
C LEU A 558 47.36 22.60 25.04
N PRO A 559 47.97 23.30 26.01
CA PRO A 559 49.27 23.91 25.80
C PRO A 559 50.35 22.87 25.42
N GLY A 560 51.00 23.10 24.29
CA GLY A 560 52.11 22.25 23.82
C GLY A 560 51.71 21.02 23.00
N LEU A 561 50.42 20.76 22.78
CA LEU A 561 49.95 19.68 21.92
C LEU A 561 49.53 20.23 20.55
N GLN A 562 50.37 20.01 19.52
CA GLN A 562 50.05 20.38 18.14
C GLN A 562 49.73 19.13 17.32
N PHE A 563 48.55 19.10 16.70
CA PHE A 563 48.12 18.04 15.80
C PHE A 563 47.15 18.60 14.75
N ASP A 564 46.96 17.87 13.65
CA ASP A 564 45.92 18.17 12.67
C ASP A 564 44.59 17.52 13.11
N PRO A 565 43.54 18.29 13.41
CA PRO A 565 42.26 17.75 13.86
C PRO A 565 41.61 16.78 12.88
N ARG A 566 41.92 16.89 11.58
CA ARG A 566 41.41 16.00 10.52
C ARG A 566 42.04 14.60 10.58
N LEU A 567 43.15 14.47 11.29
CA LEU A 567 43.92 13.24 11.45
C LEU A 567 43.68 12.58 12.82
N LEU A 568 42.72 13.10 13.59
CA LEU A 568 42.26 12.58 14.86
C LEU A 568 41.37 11.37 14.63
N LEU A 569 41.72 10.24 15.24
CA LEU A 569 40.88 9.03 15.23
C LEU A 569 40.46 8.68 16.66
N HIS A 570 39.18 8.35 16.83
CA HIS A 570 38.69 7.72 18.04
C HIS A 570 39.25 6.28 18.10
N GLY A 571 40.01 5.95 19.14
CA GLY A 571 40.64 4.64 19.28
C GLY A 571 39.81 3.66 20.08
N GLN A 572 39.63 3.94 21.37
CA GLN A 572 38.91 3.07 22.30
C GLN A 572 38.13 3.92 23.30
N GLN A 573 37.01 3.39 23.79
CA GLN A 573 36.22 4.01 24.84
C GLN A 573 35.82 2.98 25.89
N TYR A 574 36.07 3.33 27.14
CA TYR A 574 35.56 2.65 28.32
C TYR A 574 34.51 3.55 28.97
N ILE A 575 33.39 2.96 29.38
CA ILE A 575 32.35 3.63 30.15
C ILE A 575 32.09 2.86 31.43
N GLU A 576 31.89 3.60 32.51
CA GLU A 576 31.47 3.07 33.80
C GLU A 576 30.28 3.89 34.29
N ILE A 577 29.15 3.21 34.53
CA ILE A 577 27.89 3.85 34.89
C ILE A 577 27.68 3.69 36.39
N TYR A 578 27.64 4.81 37.11
CA TYR A 578 27.45 4.82 38.56
C TYR A 578 25.96 4.86 38.95
N LYS A 579 25.14 5.51 38.12
CA LYS A 579 23.67 5.62 38.30
C LYS A 579 22.95 5.64 36.95
N LEU A 580 21.64 5.35 36.97
CA LEU A 580 20.76 5.57 35.82
C LEU A 580 20.82 7.05 35.41
N LEU A 581 20.92 7.28 34.10
CA LEU A 581 20.98 8.62 33.54
C LEU A 581 19.58 9.26 33.59
N PRO A 582 19.46 10.53 34.02
CA PRO A 582 18.19 11.23 34.06
C PRO A 582 17.69 11.50 32.63
N SER A 583 16.36 11.56 32.44
CA SER A 583 15.75 11.82 31.14
C SER A 583 15.97 13.26 30.63
N HIS A 584 16.30 14.18 31.53
CA HIS A 584 16.70 15.56 31.27
C HIS A 584 17.62 16.06 32.39
N GLY A 585 18.50 17.01 32.10
CA GLY A 585 19.36 17.61 33.11
C GLY A 585 20.56 18.34 32.52
N CYS A 586 21.23 19.14 33.35
CA CYS A 586 22.50 19.76 33.02
C CYS A 586 23.66 18.93 33.55
N ILE A 587 24.67 18.67 32.72
CA ILE A 587 25.82 17.85 33.09
C ILE A 587 27.07 18.72 33.22
N LEU A 588 27.83 18.51 34.29
CA LEU A 588 29.15 19.08 34.50
C LEU A 588 30.20 17.98 34.29
N ASN A 589 31.04 18.14 33.29
CA ASN A 589 32.15 17.23 33.03
C ASN A 589 33.43 17.73 33.70
N LYS A 590 34.13 16.84 34.41
CA LYS A 590 35.50 17.07 34.86
C LYS A 590 36.42 16.14 34.07
N ALA A 591 37.25 16.73 33.22
CA ALA A 591 38.18 16.00 32.37
C ALA A 591 39.62 16.11 32.92
N SER A 592 40.38 15.03 32.79
CA SER A 592 41.80 14.97 33.08
C SER A 592 42.53 14.15 32.03
N ILE A 593 43.73 14.58 31.64
CA ILE A 593 44.60 13.78 30.79
C ILE A 593 45.15 12.64 31.66
N SER A 594 44.74 11.42 31.35
CA SER A 594 45.17 10.22 32.07
C SER A 594 46.41 9.57 31.46
N GLY A 595 46.72 9.88 30.20
CA GLY A 595 47.88 9.33 29.50
C GLY A 595 48.25 10.07 28.22
N LEU A 596 49.54 10.08 27.88
CA LEU A 596 50.08 10.61 26.63
C LEU A 596 51.21 9.69 26.15
N HIS A 597 51.01 9.03 25.02
CA HIS A 597 51.91 7.96 24.56
C HIS A 597 52.39 8.20 23.13
N ASP A 598 53.71 8.33 22.97
CA ASP A 598 54.33 8.44 21.66
C ASP A 598 54.38 7.08 20.92
N LYS A 599 53.88 7.04 19.69
CA LYS A 599 53.90 5.87 18.79
C LYS A 599 54.79 6.12 17.55
N GLY A 600 55.75 7.04 17.65
CA GLY A 600 56.69 7.41 16.59
C GLY A 600 56.05 8.38 15.60
N LYS A 601 55.18 7.91 14.71
CA LYS A 601 54.49 8.76 13.71
C LYS A 601 53.11 9.24 14.17
N ALA A 602 52.72 8.92 15.40
CA ALA A 602 51.43 9.26 15.96
C ALA A 602 51.55 9.29 17.49
N THR A 603 50.50 9.79 18.15
CA THR A 603 50.41 9.84 19.60
C THR A 603 49.05 9.37 20.06
N VAL A 604 49.02 8.62 21.16
CA VAL A 604 47.78 8.25 21.85
C VAL A 604 47.60 9.17 23.05
N LEU A 605 46.54 9.97 23.02
CA LEU A 605 46.12 10.79 24.15
C LEU A 605 44.95 10.07 24.84
N GLU A 606 45.09 9.82 26.14
CA GLU A 606 44.01 9.27 26.96
C GLU A 606 43.42 10.35 27.85
N ILE A 607 42.09 10.42 27.85
CA ILE A 607 41.32 11.39 28.62
C ILE A 607 40.31 10.62 29.46
N GLU A 608 40.36 10.88 30.76
CA GLU A 608 39.34 10.44 31.70
C GLU A 608 38.38 11.60 31.99
N ILE A 609 37.09 11.34 31.94
CA ILE A 609 36.03 12.30 32.14
C ILE A 609 35.05 11.72 33.14
N VAL A 610 34.88 12.39 34.27
CA VAL A 610 33.82 12.09 35.21
C VAL A 610 32.69 13.10 35.03
N SER A 611 31.49 12.60 34.75
CA SER A 611 30.30 13.40 34.47
C SER A 611 29.42 13.46 35.72
N TYR A 612 29.06 14.67 36.12
CA TYR A 612 28.22 14.96 37.28
C TYR A 612 26.92 15.62 36.85
N GLU A 613 25.82 15.34 37.53
CA GLU A 613 24.60 16.14 37.42
C GLU A 613 24.82 17.50 38.10
N LYS A 614 24.66 18.59 37.37
CA LYS A 614 25.05 19.95 37.82
C LYS A 614 24.25 20.41 39.04
N GLU A 615 22.98 20.04 39.13
CA GLU A 615 22.09 20.48 40.22
C GLU A 615 22.35 19.70 41.51
N SER A 616 22.49 18.37 41.44
CA SER A 616 22.65 17.52 42.61
C SER A 616 24.10 17.27 43.02
N GLY A 617 25.06 17.50 42.11
CA GLY A 617 26.47 17.18 42.31
C GLY A 617 26.79 15.68 42.29
N ASN A 618 25.81 14.83 41.97
CA ASN A 618 26.00 13.38 41.92
C ASN A 618 26.82 12.95 40.70
N ALA A 619 27.77 12.03 40.90
CA ALA A 619 28.48 11.38 39.80
C ALA A 619 27.53 10.42 39.06
N LEU A 620 27.41 10.60 37.74
CA LEU A 620 26.54 9.79 36.87
C LEU A 620 27.31 8.65 36.21
N CYS A 621 28.47 8.97 35.63
CA CYS A 621 29.32 8.02 34.92
C CYS A 621 30.76 8.52 34.80
N MET A 622 31.67 7.60 34.47
CA MET A 622 33.02 7.90 34.00
C MET A 622 33.20 7.39 32.58
N ASN A 623 33.78 8.22 31.72
CA ASN A 623 34.24 7.86 30.40
C ASN A 623 35.76 7.93 30.38
N ARG A 624 36.42 6.90 29.85
CA ARG A 624 37.84 6.97 29.48
C ARG A 624 37.96 6.71 28.00
N LEU A 625 38.47 7.69 27.27
CA LEU A 625 38.64 7.60 25.82
C LEU A 625 40.12 7.70 25.44
N ALA A 626 40.53 6.95 24.43
CA ALA A 626 41.83 7.13 23.81
C ALA A 626 41.67 7.66 22.39
N ILE A 627 42.44 8.70 22.10
CA ILE A 627 42.46 9.38 20.84
C ILE A 627 43.81 9.11 20.17
N TYR A 628 43.75 8.67 18.93
CA TYR A 628 44.92 8.41 18.11
C TYR A 628 45.15 9.60 17.19
N LEU A 629 46.17 10.40 17.51
CA LEU A 629 46.55 11.61 16.79
C LEU A 629 47.66 11.28 15.78
N ARG A 630 47.28 11.07 14.51
CA ARG A 630 48.26 10.77 13.45
C ARG A 630 49.09 12.02 13.15
N GLY A 631 50.39 11.84 12.94
CA GLY A 631 51.35 12.91 12.66
C GLY A 631 51.87 13.64 13.90
N ALA A 632 51.27 13.44 15.07
CA ALA A 632 51.59 14.16 16.30
C ALA A 632 52.58 13.40 17.23
N GLY A 633 53.46 12.57 16.69
CA GLY A 633 54.43 11.74 17.45
C GLY A 633 55.88 12.17 17.29
N GLY A 634 56.81 11.41 17.90
CA GLY A 634 58.26 11.60 17.76
C GLY A 634 58.90 12.53 18.79
N PHE A 635 58.20 12.82 19.89
CA PHE A 635 58.66 13.66 20.99
C PHE A 635 59.33 12.89 22.13
N SER A 636 59.26 11.55 22.15
CA SER A 636 59.88 10.69 23.17
C SER A 636 60.85 9.67 22.57
N LYS A 637 61.96 9.42 23.27
CA LYS A 637 62.99 8.42 22.89
C LYS A 637 62.65 6.99 23.32
N SER A 638 61.62 6.80 24.15
CA SER A 638 61.11 5.48 24.53
C SER A 638 59.66 5.58 24.98
N SER A 639 58.75 4.85 24.33
CA SER A 639 57.40 4.64 24.87
C SER A 639 57.41 3.41 25.76
N GLN A 640 57.30 3.59 27.08
CA GLN A 640 56.87 2.48 27.91
C GLN A 640 55.43 2.14 27.52
N PRO A 641 55.11 0.88 27.17
CA PRO A 641 53.73 0.46 26.97
C PRO A 641 52.99 0.63 28.30
N TYR A 642 52.00 1.51 28.34
CA TYR A 642 51.08 1.52 29.48
C TYR A 642 50.14 0.33 29.35
N SER A 643 50.07 -0.48 30.41
CA SER A 643 49.14 -1.59 30.56
C SER A 643 48.05 -1.16 31.54
N TYR A 644 46.80 -1.54 31.25
CA TYR A 644 45.57 -1.31 32.04
C TYR A 644 45.61 -1.75 33.52
N SER A 645 46.77 -2.14 34.05
CA SER A 645 47.00 -2.80 35.33
C SER A 645 46.73 -1.99 36.61
N SER A 646 46.42 -0.69 36.52
CA SER A 646 46.19 0.15 37.72
C SER A 646 44.73 0.17 38.21
N ASN A 647 43.76 -0.39 37.47
CA ASN A 647 42.36 -0.50 37.92
C ASN A 647 41.90 -1.96 38.10
N ARG A 648 41.09 -2.16 39.15
CA ARG A 648 40.78 -3.44 39.83
C ARG A 648 40.14 -4.53 38.95
N SER A 649 40.75 -5.71 38.99
CA SER A 649 40.18 -7.08 39.08
C SER A 649 38.98 -7.52 38.22
N ASN A 650 38.62 -6.86 37.12
CA ASN A 650 37.68 -7.43 36.13
C ASN A 650 38.16 -7.15 34.69
N GLN A 651 39.39 -7.57 34.37
CA GLN A 651 39.68 -7.85 32.97
C GLN A 651 38.82 -9.04 32.56
N SER A 652 37.65 -8.75 31.97
CA SER A 652 37.00 -9.72 31.09
C SER A 652 38.07 -10.15 30.10
N ALA A 653 38.52 -11.41 30.20
CA ALA A 653 39.45 -11.97 29.25
C ALA A 653 38.92 -11.65 27.86
N PHE A 654 39.78 -11.13 26.97
CA PHE A 654 39.41 -10.94 25.57
C PHE A 654 38.65 -12.19 25.12
N PRO A 655 37.39 -12.07 24.69
CA PRO A 655 36.61 -13.24 24.32
C PRO A 655 37.42 -13.99 23.27
N LYS A 656 37.83 -15.22 23.59
CA LYS A 656 38.57 -16.06 22.64
C LYS A 656 37.69 -16.16 21.40
N ILE A 657 38.16 -15.62 20.28
CA ILE A 657 37.46 -15.74 18.99
C ILE A 657 37.18 -17.24 18.79
N PRO A 658 35.90 -17.66 18.73
CA PRO A 658 35.57 -19.06 18.58
C PRO A 658 36.21 -19.58 17.31
N LYS A 659 36.95 -20.70 17.39
CA LYS A 659 37.48 -21.40 16.20
C LYS A 659 36.41 -22.22 15.46
N SER A 660 35.19 -22.24 15.99
CA SER A 660 34.02 -22.86 15.36
C SER A 660 33.50 -21.98 14.23
N GLN A 661 32.82 -22.59 13.25
CA GLN A 661 32.04 -21.81 12.30
C GLN A 661 30.93 -21.02 13.04
N PRO A 662 30.62 -19.78 12.59
CA PRO A 662 29.57 -18.98 13.19
C PRO A 662 28.21 -19.67 13.05
N PHE A 663 27.41 -19.63 14.11
CA PHE A 663 26.06 -20.21 14.12
C PHE A 663 25.08 -19.47 13.21
N ALA A 664 25.37 -18.21 12.90
CA ALA A 664 24.69 -17.39 11.92
C ALA A 664 25.68 -16.33 11.39
N VAL A 665 25.57 -15.99 10.12
CA VAL A 665 26.31 -14.89 9.48
C VAL A 665 25.27 -13.91 8.97
N PHE A 666 25.41 -12.66 9.37
CA PHE A 666 24.58 -11.56 8.87
C PHE A 666 25.49 -10.59 8.13
N GLU A 667 25.12 -10.25 6.91
CA GLU A 667 25.73 -9.17 6.16
C GLU A 667 24.70 -8.04 6.07
N GLU A 668 25.06 -6.87 6.58
CA GLU A 668 24.24 -5.67 6.49
C GLU A 668 24.95 -4.67 5.58
N CYS A 669 24.27 -4.23 4.53
CA CYS A 669 24.79 -3.17 3.67
C CYS A 669 24.58 -1.83 4.34
N THR A 670 25.69 -1.16 4.71
CA THR A 670 25.60 0.20 5.24
C THR A 670 25.16 1.18 4.15
N HIS A 671 24.07 1.90 4.36
CA HIS A 671 23.61 2.92 3.40
C HIS A 671 24.55 4.14 3.41
N ALA A 672 24.72 4.78 2.25
CA ALA A 672 25.50 6.01 2.14
C ALA A 672 24.99 7.14 3.07
N SER A 673 23.70 7.12 3.41
CA SER A 673 23.06 8.05 4.34
C SER A 673 23.07 7.60 5.80
N GLN A 674 23.54 6.39 6.12
CA GLN A 674 23.48 5.83 7.48
C GLN A 674 24.28 6.68 8.48
N ALA A 675 25.39 7.27 8.04
CA ALA A 675 26.16 8.21 8.85
C ALA A 675 25.35 9.45 9.27
N LEU A 676 24.33 9.86 8.51
CA LEU A 676 23.47 11.00 8.88
C LEU A 676 22.57 10.72 10.09
N LEU A 677 22.38 9.44 10.47
CA LEU A 677 21.61 9.09 11.67
C LEU A 677 22.29 9.57 12.97
N TYR A 678 23.62 9.72 12.96
CA TYR A 678 24.39 10.25 14.09
C TYR A 678 23.96 11.69 14.44
N ARG A 679 23.63 12.51 13.43
CA ARG A 679 23.09 13.88 13.64
C ARG A 679 21.76 13.88 14.38
N LEU A 680 20.89 12.91 14.12
CA LEU A 680 19.62 12.76 14.84
C LEU A 680 19.83 12.34 16.30
N SER A 681 21.02 11.80 16.62
CA SER A 681 21.44 11.37 17.96
C SER A 681 22.29 12.43 18.67
N GLY A 682 22.43 13.64 18.11
CA GLY A 682 23.17 14.75 18.70
C GLY A 682 24.67 14.80 18.40
N ASP A 683 25.15 13.94 17.49
CA ASP A 683 26.53 14.00 16.99
C ASP A 683 26.61 14.85 15.72
N TYR A 684 27.26 16.01 15.84
CA TYR A 684 27.40 17.00 14.77
C TYR A 684 28.76 16.96 14.07
N ASN A 685 29.57 15.90 14.27
CA ASN A 685 30.87 15.79 13.63
C ASN A 685 30.73 15.83 12.09
N PRO A 686 31.40 16.76 11.39
CA PRO A 686 31.30 16.91 9.95
C PRO A 686 31.71 15.64 9.19
N LEU A 687 32.54 14.76 9.77
CA LEU A 687 32.87 13.45 9.20
C LEU A 687 31.63 12.64 8.79
N HIS A 688 30.53 12.75 9.54
CA HIS A 688 29.33 11.95 9.31
C HIS A 688 28.35 12.55 8.29
N SER A 689 28.65 13.74 7.75
CA SER A 689 27.67 14.49 6.95
C SER A 689 28.24 15.37 5.83
N ASP A 690 29.53 15.69 5.85
CA ASP A 690 30.24 16.45 4.84
C ASP A 690 31.18 15.52 4.05
N PRO A 691 30.85 15.18 2.79
CA PRO A 691 31.67 14.29 1.96
C PRO A 691 33.09 14.80 1.72
N MET A 692 33.28 16.13 1.69
CA MET A 692 34.60 16.73 1.47
C MET A 692 35.47 16.60 2.72
N PHE A 693 34.87 16.77 3.90
CA PHE A 693 35.56 16.52 5.17
C PHE A 693 35.91 15.04 5.35
N ALA A 694 35.00 14.13 4.99
CA ALA A 694 35.22 12.69 5.03
C ALA A 694 36.38 12.24 4.13
N GLN A 695 36.42 12.73 2.88
CA GLN A 695 37.48 12.38 1.93
C GLN A 695 38.88 12.83 2.39
N ILE A 696 38.97 13.94 3.13
CA ILE A 696 40.24 14.43 3.70
C ILE A 696 40.67 13.59 4.92
N SER A 697 39.71 13.08 5.68
CA SER A 697 39.94 12.35 6.94
C SER A 697 40.41 10.90 6.71
N GLY A 698 40.12 10.33 5.54
CA GLY A 698 40.63 9.03 5.08
C GLY A 698 39.55 8.06 4.64
#